data_AF-A0A9X2JH81-F1
#
_entry.id   AF-A0A9X2JH81-F1
#
_cell.length_a   1.000
_cell.length_b   1.000
_cell.length_c   1.000
_cell.angle_alpha   90.00
_cell.angle_beta   90.00
_cell.angle_gamma   90.00
#
_symmetry.space_group_name_H-M   'P 1'
#
loop_
_entity.id
_entity.type
_entity.pdbx_description
1 polymer ?
#
loop_
_entity_poly.entity_id
_entity_poly.type
_entity_poly.pdbx_seq_one_letter_code
_entity_poly.pdbx_strand_id
1 'polypeptide(L)'
;MKCAWVLLAATLLVVSAESARAVSEQLAQAIDGTKSSFEPVTPEQVAAAREELIATAEQFEQFLDSGGERGEVWKRYLEWEGVQQSLGEPLNPALAPLAQSLNRFRSGAAGTELPQFRRVAVAMEKFIDLSTLARARDQQAFVDRQLDLLAKYLDRYAEDNSTRARFEVERRLDFFTGIGQAPELIAALRNEFNHPNFRAEISEKFLARVASDPVDNVSPVRDCILGTTIRGTGHTTGSVSLSTVPNSQQAELLLTLSGVTHSETNGYNDPVVIRSSGTTPFTATKRIALEDSNFWNYPTHVSATTSTTTRSVKKQGGGIGSRLIEAIGERQVEQKKPQANRIAARHAEDRISENMEEELLPKLQDARYEYENQFQKPLANRNAEPQMVAFSTTDSSLNFDLLQAGRGELGADAAPPAFAAGHDLAVRLHETGASNLAAVILSGATLSQQTKDGHPKLNVELPPAMRKAIDNAREEAEDEPAADDEREFKPWSLTFRRLRPITLDFKDQKIVVRIHSARIQVQDDTYDGWDIVATYGMHLQNGGLFLVRDGDIEVIPTSFDPAEGGSLNNRQVGTRGVLAKELNRQSDAGRGFPEEIEIPMIDLPEAIAEHGPLLLEDASSDAGWLQLGWQLPPR
;
A
#
# COMPACT_ATOMS: atom_id res chain seq x y z
N MET A 1 -5.66 -20.03 -9.83
CA MET A 1 -4.68 -18.97 -10.18
C MET A 1 -5.35 -17.59 -10.31
N LYS A 2 -6.67 -17.47 -10.07
CA LYS A 2 -7.52 -16.25 -10.11
C LYS A 2 -7.07 -15.08 -9.19
N CYS A 3 -5.90 -15.16 -8.55
CA CYS A 3 -5.75 -14.72 -7.17
C CYS A 3 -4.68 -13.63 -6.91
N ALA A 4 -3.72 -13.44 -7.81
CA ALA A 4 -2.70 -12.38 -7.71
C ALA A 4 -3.24 -10.98 -8.15
N TRP A 5 -4.56 -10.83 -8.22
CA TRP A 5 -5.26 -9.86 -9.08
C TRP A 5 -6.26 -8.95 -8.36
N VAL A 6 -6.60 -9.23 -7.09
CA VAL A 6 -7.71 -8.58 -6.36
C VAL A 6 -7.34 -7.18 -5.80
N LEU A 7 -6.53 -6.43 -6.54
CA LEU A 7 -6.10 -5.04 -6.23
C LEU A 7 -6.07 -4.15 -7.50
N LEU A 8 -6.72 -4.59 -8.59
CA LEU A 8 -6.33 -4.20 -9.95
C LEU A 8 -7.49 -4.20 -10.97
N ALA A 9 -8.48 -3.27 -10.89
CA ALA A 9 -9.15 -2.63 -12.07
C ALA A 9 -10.51 -1.91 -11.89
N ALA A 10 -10.82 -0.93 -12.79
CA ALA A 10 -12.07 -0.81 -13.61
C ALA A 10 -12.08 0.33 -14.70
N THR A 11 -13.16 0.47 -15.52
CA THR A 11 -13.55 1.47 -16.60
C THR A 11 -14.34 2.77 -16.21
N LEU A 12 -14.38 4.04 -16.74
CA LEU A 12 -13.81 4.95 -17.80
C LEU A 12 -13.66 6.41 -17.19
N LEU A 13 -13.55 7.65 -17.76
CA LEU A 13 -13.27 8.29 -19.08
C LEU A 13 -12.85 9.81 -18.91
N VAL A 14 -11.73 10.30 -19.49
CA VAL A 14 -11.54 11.72 -19.94
C VAL A 14 -10.71 11.76 -21.23
N VAL A 15 -11.13 12.52 -22.25
CA VAL A 15 -10.39 12.66 -23.51
C VAL A 15 -9.19 13.59 -23.36
N SER A 16 -8.00 13.01 -23.29
CA SER A 16 -6.72 13.70 -23.54
C SER A 16 -6.27 13.42 -24.97
N ALA A 17 -5.75 14.42 -25.68
CA ALA A 17 -5.10 14.17 -26.96
C ALA A 17 -3.69 13.60 -26.71
N GLU A 18 -3.34 12.47 -27.34
CA GLU A 18 -1.96 11.96 -27.37
C GLU A 18 -1.07 12.98 -28.10
N SER A 19 -0.48 13.90 -27.33
CA SER A 19 0.60 14.77 -27.77
C SER A 19 1.92 14.10 -27.40
N ALA A 20 2.66 13.61 -28.41
CA ALA A 20 3.95 12.95 -28.22
C ALA A 20 4.87 13.82 -27.36
N ARG A 21 5.31 13.29 -26.21
CA ARG A 21 6.02 14.04 -25.18
C ARG A 21 7.51 14.04 -25.47
N ALA A 22 7.96 15.02 -26.25
CA ALA A 22 9.39 15.21 -26.50
C ALA A 22 10.19 15.19 -25.18
N VAL A 23 11.27 14.39 -25.16
CA VAL A 23 12.20 14.24 -24.03
C VAL A 23 12.63 15.63 -23.54
N SER A 24 12.59 15.87 -22.23
CA SER A 24 12.91 17.20 -21.70
C SER A 24 14.32 17.66 -22.07
N GLU A 25 14.48 18.95 -22.37
CA GLU A 25 15.79 19.52 -22.72
C GLU A 25 16.82 19.30 -21.60
N GLN A 26 16.37 19.31 -20.34
CA GLN A 26 17.18 18.98 -19.18
C GLN A 26 17.69 17.53 -19.20
N LEU A 27 16.85 16.56 -19.56
CA LEU A 27 17.24 15.15 -19.66
C LEU A 27 18.21 14.92 -20.83
N ALA A 28 17.98 15.56 -21.98
CA ALA A 28 18.93 15.53 -23.10
C ALA A 28 20.30 16.13 -22.72
N GLN A 29 20.32 17.30 -22.07
CA GLN A 29 21.54 17.93 -21.57
C GLN A 29 22.26 17.04 -20.53
N ALA A 30 21.52 16.35 -19.65
CA ALA A 30 22.12 15.47 -18.64
C ALA A 30 22.72 14.18 -19.25
N ILE A 31 22.15 13.66 -20.35
CA ILE A 31 22.72 12.53 -21.11
C ILE A 31 24.07 12.92 -21.72
N ASP A 32 24.14 14.05 -22.44
CA ASP A 32 25.40 14.50 -23.07
C ASP A 32 26.42 14.99 -22.04
N GLY A 33 25.98 15.61 -20.94
CA GLY A 33 26.82 15.89 -19.78
C GLY A 33 27.51 14.63 -19.25
N THR A 34 26.73 13.56 -19.01
CA THR A 34 27.23 12.27 -18.52
C THR A 34 28.25 11.63 -19.48
N LYS A 35 28.07 11.75 -20.81
CA LYS A 35 29.06 11.29 -21.81
C LYS A 35 30.42 11.98 -21.59
N SER A 36 30.39 13.29 -21.30
CA SER A 36 31.60 14.11 -21.14
C SER A 36 32.27 14.01 -19.76
N SER A 37 31.54 13.56 -18.73
CA SER A 37 32.00 13.56 -17.32
C SER A 37 32.22 12.16 -16.73
N PHE A 38 32.07 11.09 -17.51
CA PHE A 38 32.30 9.72 -17.03
C PHE A 38 33.78 9.46 -16.70
N GLU A 39 34.05 8.83 -15.55
CA GLU A 39 35.39 8.43 -15.12
C GLU A 39 35.50 6.89 -15.08
N PRO A 40 36.41 6.25 -15.85
CA PRO A 40 36.56 4.79 -15.83
C PRO A 40 36.78 4.22 -14.43
N VAL A 41 35.96 3.22 -14.07
CA VAL A 41 36.03 2.52 -12.78
C VAL A 41 37.39 1.86 -12.64
N THR A 42 38.10 2.24 -11.58
CA THR A 42 39.48 1.82 -11.31
C THR A 42 39.55 0.47 -10.59
N PRO A 43 40.66 -0.29 -10.74
CA PRO A 43 40.91 -1.47 -9.93
C PRO A 43 40.81 -1.20 -8.41
N GLU A 44 41.23 -0.02 -7.98
CA GLU A 44 41.19 0.43 -6.58
C GLU A 44 39.76 0.60 -6.06
N GLN A 45 38.83 1.14 -6.88
CA GLN A 45 37.42 1.24 -6.52
C GLN A 45 36.76 -0.15 -6.40
N VAL A 46 37.10 -1.08 -7.29
CA VAL A 46 36.61 -2.47 -7.23
C VAL A 46 37.17 -3.19 -6.00
N ALA A 47 38.45 -2.99 -5.68
CA ALA A 47 39.10 -3.55 -4.49
C ALA A 47 38.44 -3.02 -3.21
N ALA A 48 38.22 -1.70 -3.10
CA ALA A 48 37.56 -1.10 -1.94
C ALA A 48 36.13 -1.61 -1.74
N ALA A 49 35.35 -1.77 -2.82
CA ALA A 49 34.01 -2.36 -2.74
C ALA A 49 34.04 -3.85 -2.33
N ARG A 50 35.09 -4.60 -2.72
CA ARG A 50 35.30 -5.99 -2.26
C ARG A 50 35.68 -6.05 -0.78
N GLU A 51 36.51 -5.13 -0.29
CA GLU A 51 36.89 -5.03 1.12
C GLU A 51 35.71 -4.64 2.01
N GLU A 52 34.86 -3.71 1.55
CA GLU A 52 33.59 -3.37 2.20
C GLU A 52 32.62 -4.55 2.28
N LEU A 53 32.50 -5.34 1.21
CA LEU A 53 31.70 -6.55 1.18
C LEU A 53 32.26 -7.65 2.11
N ILE A 54 33.58 -7.83 2.17
CA ILE A 54 34.21 -8.76 3.12
C ILE A 54 33.96 -8.31 4.57
N ALA A 55 34.23 -7.04 4.90
CA ALA A 55 34.06 -6.53 6.25
C ALA A 55 32.59 -6.53 6.73
N THR A 56 31.62 -6.42 5.82
CA THR A 56 30.19 -6.59 6.14
C THR A 56 29.77 -8.06 6.23
N ALA A 57 30.31 -8.93 5.37
CA ALA A 57 30.12 -10.38 5.44
C ALA A 57 30.66 -10.97 6.77
N GLU A 58 31.86 -10.58 7.22
CA GLU A 58 32.43 -11.03 8.50
C GLU A 58 31.56 -10.61 9.70
N GLN A 59 31.05 -9.37 9.71
CA GLN A 59 30.11 -8.91 10.75
C GLN A 59 28.77 -9.66 10.71
N PHE A 60 28.32 -10.06 9.53
CA PHE A 60 27.09 -10.80 9.33
C PHE A 60 27.23 -12.27 9.76
N GLU A 61 28.37 -12.91 9.47
CA GLU A 61 28.70 -14.25 9.97
C GLU A 61 28.76 -14.28 11.49
N GLN A 62 29.46 -13.33 12.13
CA GLN A 62 29.50 -13.20 13.60
C GLN A 62 28.09 -13.04 14.21
N PHE A 63 27.21 -12.29 13.53
CA PHE A 63 25.82 -12.15 13.94
C PHE A 63 25.03 -13.46 13.79
N LEU A 64 25.15 -14.17 12.66
CA LEU A 64 24.48 -15.46 12.46
C LEU A 64 24.99 -16.54 13.44
N ASP A 65 26.30 -16.61 13.67
CA ASP A 65 26.93 -17.57 14.59
C ASP A 65 26.43 -17.39 16.03
N SER A 66 26.17 -16.14 16.46
CA SER A 66 25.54 -15.86 17.76
C SER A 66 24.13 -16.44 17.92
N GLY A 67 23.46 -16.75 16.80
CA GLY A 67 22.16 -17.44 16.75
C GLY A 67 22.23 -18.97 16.70
N GLY A 68 23.43 -19.57 16.67
CA GLY A 68 23.64 -21.02 16.65
C GLY A 68 22.95 -21.72 15.47
N GLU A 69 22.12 -22.71 15.75
CA GLU A 69 21.36 -23.47 14.73
C GLU A 69 20.54 -22.58 13.79
N ARG A 70 20.02 -21.43 14.28
CA ARG A 70 19.30 -20.46 13.46
C ARG A 70 20.22 -19.78 12.43
N GLY A 71 21.49 -19.55 12.77
CA GLY A 71 22.51 -19.06 11.85
C GLY A 71 22.76 -20.05 10.72
N GLU A 72 22.87 -21.35 11.04
CA GLU A 72 23.05 -22.41 10.04
C GLU A 72 21.80 -22.67 9.18
N VAL A 73 20.60 -22.30 9.63
CA VAL A 73 19.42 -22.21 8.75
C VAL A 73 19.57 -21.03 7.78
N TRP A 74 19.95 -19.85 8.27
CA TRP A 74 20.14 -18.66 7.42
C TRP A 74 21.26 -18.83 6.38
N LYS A 75 22.43 -19.35 6.75
CA LYS A 75 23.54 -19.60 5.80
C LYS A 75 23.10 -20.49 4.63
N ARG A 76 22.32 -21.54 4.91
CA ARG A 76 21.74 -22.42 3.87
C ARG A 76 20.67 -21.70 3.04
N TYR A 77 19.78 -20.94 3.67
CA TYR A 77 18.72 -20.20 2.98
C TYR A 77 19.26 -19.12 2.03
N LEU A 78 20.31 -18.42 2.46
CA LEU A 78 20.99 -17.36 1.69
C LEU A 78 22.00 -17.92 0.68
N GLU A 79 22.18 -19.24 0.63
CA GLU A 79 23.14 -19.93 -0.25
C GLU A 79 24.59 -19.42 -0.03
N TRP A 80 24.91 -19.14 1.24
CA TRP A 80 26.04 -18.34 1.70
C TRP A 80 27.41 -18.94 1.37
N GLU A 81 27.52 -20.26 1.24
CA GLU A 81 28.74 -20.93 0.78
C GLU A 81 29.19 -20.38 -0.59
N GLY A 82 28.24 -20.11 -1.50
CA GLY A 82 28.53 -19.51 -2.80
C GLY A 82 29.06 -18.07 -2.69
N VAL A 83 28.63 -17.32 -1.68
CA VAL A 83 29.15 -15.97 -1.37
C VAL A 83 30.59 -16.08 -0.87
N GLN A 84 30.86 -16.95 0.09
CA GLN A 84 32.20 -17.19 0.63
C GLN A 84 33.18 -17.68 -0.44
N GLN A 85 32.79 -18.64 -1.28
CA GLN A 85 33.59 -19.12 -2.41
C GLN A 85 33.90 -17.97 -3.39
N SER A 86 32.91 -17.15 -3.74
CA SER A 86 33.10 -15.99 -4.63
C SER A 86 34.04 -14.96 -4.02
N LEU A 87 33.93 -14.66 -2.73
CA LEU A 87 34.83 -13.73 -2.04
C LEU A 87 36.27 -14.28 -1.90
N GLY A 88 36.43 -15.61 -1.87
CA GLY A 88 37.73 -16.28 -1.87
C GLY A 88 38.58 -16.05 -3.13
N GLU A 89 37.99 -15.61 -4.24
CA GLU A 89 38.69 -15.34 -5.51
C GLU A 89 39.08 -13.85 -5.64
N PRO A 90 40.37 -13.47 -5.49
CA PRO A 90 40.75 -12.05 -5.50
C PRO A 90 40.86 -11.42 -6.90
N LEU A 91 41.04 -12.21 -7.95
CA LEU A 91 41.38 -11.70 -9.30
C LEU A 91 40.20 -11.59 -10.26
N ASN A 92 39.20 -12.47 -10.17
CA ASN A 92 38.05 -12.47 -11.09
C ASN A 92 36.83 -13.22 -10.49
N PRO A 93 36.31 -12.78 -9.33
CA PRO A 93 35.31 -13.54 -8.58
C PRO A 93 34.01 -13.81 -9.34
N ALA A 94 33.45 -14.99 -9.15
CA ALA A 94 32.13 -15.34 -9.67
C ALA A 94 31.05 -14.39 -9.12
N LEU A 95 30.39 -13.61 -9.99
CA LEU A 95 29.29 -12.72 -9.56
C LEU A 95 27.93 -13.44 -9.51
N ALA A 96 27.80 -14.61 -10.15
CA ALA A 96 26.52 -15.33 -10.21
C ALA A 96 26.02 -15.82 -8.82
N PRO A 97 26.87 -16.37 -7.92
CA PRO A 97 26.44 -16.75 -6.57
C PRO A 97 26.06 -15.53 -5.71
N LEU A 98 26.81 -14.42 -5.83
CA LEU A 98 26.46 -13.14 -5.18
C LEU A 98 25.08 -12.67 -5.65
N ALA A 99 24.89 -12.54 -6.96
CA ALA A 99 23.61 -12.16 -7.57
C ALA A 99 22.49 -13.17 -7.32
N GLN A 100 22.78 -14.40 -6.86
CA GLN A 100 21.79 -15.41 -6.44
C GLN A 100 21.41 -15.22 -4.97
N SER A 101 22.39 -15.06 -4.08
CA SER A 101 22.20 -14.74 -2.66
C SER A 101 21.43 -13.43 -2.47
N LEU A 102 21.70 -12.39 -3.27
CA LEU A 102 21.03 -11.09 -3.18
C LEU A 102 19.49 -11.17 -3.32
N ASN A 103 18.94 -12.12 -4.09
CA ASN A 103 17.48 -12.31 -4.15
C ASN A 103 16.94 -12.98 -2.87
N ARG A 104 17.75 -13.79 -2.17
CA ARG A 104 17.39 -14.37 -0.86
C ARG A 104 17.39 -13.30 0.24
N PHE A 105 18.26 -12.30 0.14
CA PHE A 105 18.23 -11.10 1.00
C PHE A 105 17.02 -10.19 0.73
N ARG A 106 16.37 -10.28 -0.43
CA ARG A 106 15.21 -9.47 -0.84
C ARG A 106 13.89 -10.26 -0.95
N SER A 107 13.87 -11.52 -0.50
CA SER A 107 12.70 -12.40 -0.62
C SER A 107 11.53 -12.03 0.29
N GLY A 108 11.78 -11.20 1.32
CA GLY A 108 10.79 -10.81 2.31
C GLY A 108 10.59 -11.78 3.47
N ALA A 109 11.45 -12.78 3.63
CA ALA A 109 11.46 -13.66 4.79
C ALA A 109 11.81 -12.88 6.07
N ALA A 110 10.97 -12.98 7.11
CA ALA A 110 11.14 -12.21 8.35
C ALA A 110 12.55 -12.36 8.97
N GLY A 111 13.20 -11.24 9.24
CA GLY A 111 14.61 -11.11 9.62
C GLY A 111 15.47 -10.42 8.56
N THR A 112 15.07 -10.44 7.28
CA THR A 112 15.81 -9.79 6.19
C THR A 112 15.74 -8.25 6.23
N GLU A 113 14.76 -7.68 6.93
CA GLU A 113 14.68 -6.26 7.24
C GLU A 113 15.82 -5.75 8.16
N LEU A 114 16.50 -6.64 8.90
CA LEU A 114 17.45 -6.23 9.94
C LEU A 114 18.70 -5.53 9.35
N PRO A 115 19.27 -4.51 10.03
CA PRO A 115 20.43 -3.74 9.54
C PRO A 115 21.69 -4.57 9.24
N GLN A 116 21.80 -5.79 9.76
CA GLN A 116 22.85 -6.75 9.44
C GLN A 116 22.69 -7.31 8.03
N PHE A 117 21.48 -7.74 7.66
CA PHE A 117 21.15 -8.27 6.33
C PHE A 117 21.26 -7.18 5.26
N ARG A 118 20.65 -6.01 5.50
CA ARG A 118 20.63 -4.89 4.54
C ARG A 118 22.03 -4.40 4.16
N ARG A 119 22.95 -4.30 5.13
CA ARG A 119 24.34 -3.82 4.86
C ARG A 119 25.10 -4.78 3.93
N VAL A 120 24.95 -6.08 4.12
CA VAL A 120 25.52 -7.08 3.20
C VAL A 120 24.90 -6.97 1.81
N ALA A 121 23.57 -6.86 1.72
CA ALA A 121 22.88 -6.73 0.44
C ALA A 121 23.33 -5.50 -0.37
N VAL A 122 23.48 -4.34 0.27
CA VAL A 122 23.97 -3.10 -0.36
C VAL A 122 25.43 -3.22 -0.80
N ALA A 123 26.32 -3.74 0.06
CA ALA A 123 27.74 -3.92 -0.30
C ALA A 123 27.90 -4.96 -1.44
N MET A 124 27.07 -6.00 -1.44
CA MET A 124 27.06 -7.05 -2.46
C MET A 124 26.63 -6.52 -3.83
N GLU A 125 25.58 -5.70 -3.86
CA GLU A 125 25.09 -5.08 -5.09
C GLU A 125 26.13 -4.09 -5.67
N LYS A 126 26.64 -3.17 -4.85
CA LYS A 126 27.72 -2.23 -5.21
C LYS A 126 28.95 -2.94 -5.80
N PHE A 127 29.35 -4.06 -5.20
CA PHE A 127 30.48 -4.85 -5.70
C PHE A 127 30.17 -5.54 -7.05
N ILE A 128 28.95 -6.03 -7.25
CA ILE A 128 28.50 -6.62 -8.53
C ILE A 128 28.52 -5.56 -9.64
N ASP A 129 28.00 -4.36 -9.40
CA ASP A 129 27.89 -3.31 -10.43
C ASP A 129 29.27 -2.83 -10.89
N LEU A 130 30.14 -2.45 -9.95
CA LEU A 130 31.50 -1.99 -10.26
C LEU A 130 32.34 -3.08 -10.92
N SER A 131 32.24 -4.33 -10.46
CA SER A 131 32.91 -5.48 -11.08
C SER A 131 32.38 -5.81 -12.48
N THR A 132 31.12 -5.45 -12.78
CA THR A 132 30.54 -5.66 -14.11
C THR A 132 31.06 -4.63 -15.11
N LEU A 133 31.14 -3.35 -14.74
CA LEU A 133 31.71 -2.31 -15.58
C LEU A 133 33.24 -2.47 -15.75
N ALA A 134 33.98 -2.77 -14.69
CA ALA A 134 35.43 -2.97 -14.74
C ALA A 134 35.88 -4.15 -15.64
N ARG A 135 34.96 -5.06 -16.00
CA ARG A 135 35.21 -6.15 -16.97
C ARG A 135 35.03 -5.71 -18.44
N ALA A 136 34.51 -4.52 -18.72
CA ALA A 136 34.44 -3.99 -20.07
C ALA A 136 35.86 -3.63 -20.56
N ARG A 137 36.22 -4.10 -21.77
CA ARG A 137 37.54 -3.82 -22.39
C ARG A 137 37.76 -2.34 -22.70
N ASP A 138 36.67 -1.63 -22.93
CA ASP A 138 36.59 -0.20 -23.13
C ASP A 138 35.35 0.24 -22.35
N GLN A 139 35.57 0.96 -21.23
CA GLN A 139 34.48 1.38 -20.36
C GLN A 139 33.74 2.59 -20.94
N GLN A 140 34.45 3.51 -21.60
CA GLN A 140 33.85 4.69 -22.24
C GLN A 140 32.89 4.24 -23.35
N ALA A 141 33.36 3.42 -24.30
CA ALA A 141 32.53 2.92 -25.39
C ALA A 141 31.38 2.00 -24.92
N PHE A 142 31.44 1.46 -23.69
CA PHE A 142 30.32 0.78 -23.06
C PHE A 142 29.29 1.76 -22.50
N VAL A 143 29.73 2.81 -21.80
CA VAL A 143 28.89 3.86 -21.19
C VAL A 143 28.22 4.73 -22.26
N ASP A 144 28.97 5.21 -23.25
CA ASP A 144 28.46 5.96 -24.41
C ASP A 144 27.30 5.19 -25.06
N ARG A 145 27.47 3.88 -25.24
CA ARG A 145 26.45 2.99 -25.80
C ARG A 145 25.25 2.79 -24.88
N GLN A 146 25.39 2.86 -23.56
CA GLN A 146 24.22 2.88 -22.66
C GLN A 146 23.48 4.22 -22.76
N LEU A 147 24.18 5.34 -22.92
CA LEU A 147 23.58 6.67 -23.06
C LEU A 147 22.86 6.83 -24.41
N ASP A 148 23.43 6.33 -25.50
CA ASP A 148 22.77 6.30 -26.82
C ASP A 148 21.53 5.38 -26.83
N LEU A 149 21.58 4.23 -26.12
CA LEU A 149 20.42 3.36 -25.97
C LEU A 149 19.36 3.98 -25.05
N LEU A 150 19.77 4.68 -23.99
CA LEU A 150 18.86 5.41 -23.10
C LEU A 150 18.08 6.47 -23.90
N ALA A 151 18.77 7.29 -24.71
CA ALA A 151 18.12 8.24 -25.61
C ALA A 151 17.13 7.55 -26.56
N LYS A 152 17.55 6.52 -27.31
CA LYS A 152 16.67 5.74 -28.22
C LYS A 152 15.39 5.24 -27.53
N TYR A 153 15.51 4.75 -26.28
CA TYR A 153 14.35 4.19 -25.58
C TYR A 153 13.51 5.24 -24.84
N LEU A 154 14.04 6.42 -24.52
CA LEU A 154 13.26 7.59 -24.12
C LEU A 154 12.44 8.13 -25.29
N ASP A 155 13.08 8.33 -26.46
CA ASP A 155 12.40 8.75 -27.69
C ASP A 155 11.25 7.81 -28.05
N ARG A 156 11.50 6.49 -28.05
CA ARG A 156 10.45 5.50 -28.31
C ARG A 156 9.34 5.55 -27.27
N TYR A 157 9.67 5.61 -25.96
CA TYR A 157 8.65 5.67 -24.92
C TYR A 157 7.74 6.90 -25.08
N ALA A 158 8.31 8.04 -25.50
CA ALA A 158 7.57 9.26 -25.84
C ALA A 158 6.69 9.16 -27.11
N GLU A 159 6.98 8.22 -28.02
CA GLU A 159 6.23 7.97 -29.25
C GLU A 159 5.09 6.94 -29.07
N ASP A 160 5.34 5.83 -28.37
CA ASP A 160 4.44 4.67 -28.33
C ASP A 160 3.98 4.24 -26.92
N ASN A 161 4.43 4.93 -25.86
CA ASN A 161 4.26 4.54 -24.44
C ASN A 161 4.67 3.08 -24.17
N SER A 162 5.57 2.50 -24.97
CA SER A 162 5.86 1.07 -24.89
C SER A 162 6.50 0.72 -23.56
N THR A 163 5.83 -0.13 -22.81
CA THR A 163 6.36 -0.68 -21.55
C THR A 163 7.66 -1.46 -21.78
N ARG A 164 7.93 -1.94 -23.01
CA ARG A 164 9.24 -2.51 -23.42
C ARG A 164 10.33 -1.45 -23.55
N ALA A 165 10.02 -0.25 -24.06
CA ALA A 165 10.94 0.88 -24.06
C ALA A 165 11.19 1.40 -22.64
N ARG A 166 10.12 1.58 -21.83
CA ARG A 166 10.20 1.92 -20.39
C ARG A 166 11.19 1.03 -19.63
N PHE A 167 11.11 -0.27 -19.81
CA PHE A 167 12.03 -1.22 -19.17
C PHE A 167 13.47 -1.13 -19.65
N GLU A 168 13.71 -0.79 -20.91
CA GLU A 168 15.07 -0.53 -21.37
C GLU A 168 15.61 0.81 -20.81
N VAL A 169 14.76 1.81 -20.52
CA VAL A 169 15.13 3.02 -19.74
C VAL A 169 15.47 2.65 -18.29
N GLU A 170 14.59 1.92 -17.60
CA GLU A 170 14.78 1.41 -16.23
C GLU A 170 16.12 0.66 -16.08
N ARG A 171 16.45 -0.22 -17.02
CA ARG A 171 17.73 -0.95 -17.04
C ARG A 171 18.98 -0.06 -17.14
N ARG A 172 18.88 1.17 -17.65
CA ARG A 172 20.00 2.13 -17.66
C ARG A 172 19.98 3.00 -16.40
N LEU A 173 18.80 3.37 -15.90
CA LEU A 173 18.69 4.02 -14.59
C LEU A 173 19.31 3.15 -13.47
N ASP A 174 19.05 1.84 -13.48
CA ASP A 174 19.68 0.91 -12.53
C ASP A 174 21.22 0.91 -12.66
N PHE A 175 21.73 0.74 -13.88
CA PHE A 175 23.17 0.75 -14.16
C PHE A 175 23.86 2.04 -13.72
N PHE A 176 23.30 3.20 -14.10
CA PHE A 176 23.87 4.51 -13.75
C PHE A 176 23.79 4.81 -12.25
N THR A 177 22.74 4.33 -11.58
CA THR A 177 22.62 4.42 -10.12
C THR A 177 23.60 3.49 -9.40
N GLY A 178 23.79 2.27 -9.91
CA GLY A 178 24.72 1.27 -9.35
C GLY A 178 26.20 1.66 -9.45
N ILE A 179 26.62 2.28 -10.56
CA ILE A 179 28.00 2.81 -10.69
C ILE A 179 28.21 4.17 -9.99
N GLY A 180 27.14 4.89 -9.68
CA GLY A 180 27.16 6.11 -8.86
C GLY A 180 27.73 7.37 -9.53
N GLN A 181 27.88 7.40 -10.87
CA GLN A 181 28.60 8.47 -11.58
C GLN A 181 27.72 9.47 -12.36
N ALA A 182 26.40 9.28 -12.43
CA ALA A 182 25.52 10.13 -13.24
C ALA A 182 24.41 10.83 -12.42
N PRO A 183 24.74 11.59 -11.35
CA PRO A 183 23.74 12.13 -10.42
C PRO A 183 22.76 13.09 -11.09
N GLU A 184 23.21 13.91 -12.04
CA GLU A 184 22.34 14.86 -12.77
C GLU A 184 21.37 14.14 -13.71
N LEU A 185 21.81 13.06 -14.38
CA LEU A 185 20.98 12.20 -15.21
C LEU A 185 19.93 11.45 -14.38
N ILE A 186 20.32 10.91 -13.23
CA ILE A 186 19.41 10.24 -12.28
C ILE A 186 18.38 11.24 -11.75
N ALA A 187 18.79 12.48 -11.42
CA ALA A 187 17.88 13.53 -11.00
C ALA A 187 16.92 13.95 -12.12
N ALA A 188 17.39 14.12 -13.36
CA ALA A 188 16.54 14.44 -14.50
C ALA A 188 15.50 13.35 -14.78
N LEU A 189 15.91 12.08 -14.83
CA LEU A 189 15.00 10.94 -14.99
C LEU A 189 13.93 10.88 -13.89
N ARG A 190 14.32 11.06 -12.62
CA ARG A 190 13.37 11.04 -11.50
C ARG A 190 12.43 12.26 -11.51
N ASN A 191 12.91 13.45 -11.87
CA ASN A 191 12.06 14.63 -12.01
C ASN A 191 11.02 14.47 -13.13
N GLU A 192 11.32 13.69 -14.18
CA GLU A 192 10.44 13.50 -15.32
C GLU A 192 9.50 12.28 -15.18
N PHE A 193 9.90 11.25 -14.42
CA PHE A 193 9.24 9.94 -14.37
C PHE A 193 8.98 9.37 -12.96
N ASN A 194 9.18 10.13 -11.87
CA ASN A 194 8.81 9.71 -10.50
C ASN A 194 7.58 10.46 -9.95
N HIS A 195 6.53 10.64 -10.74
CA HIS A 195 5.22 10.99 -10.19
C HIS A 195 4.67 9.82 -9.35
N PRO A 196 3.82 10.06 -8.33
CA PRO A 196 3.16 9.00 -7.57
C PRO A 196 2.47 8.01 -8.52
N ASN A 197 2.73 6.71 -8.32
CA ASN A 197 2.21 5.62 -9.15
C ASN A 197 1.06 4.86 -8.50
N PHE A 198 0.62 5.27 -7.30
CA PHE A 198 -0.69 4.97 -6.76
C PHE A 198 -1.24 6.17 -5.97
N ARG A 199 -2.55 6.43 -6.09
CA ARG A 199 -3.31 7.39 -5.29
C ARG A 199 -4.61 6.75 -4.82
N ALA A 200 -4.92 6.88 -3.54
CA ALA A 200 -6.27 6.71 -3.01
C ALA A 200 -6.84 8.06 -2.56
N GLU A 201 -8.14 8.23 -2.65
CA GLU A 201 -8.90 9.44 -2.35
C GLU A 201 -10.23 9.02 -1.71
N ILE A 202 -10.54 9.55 -0.53
CA ILE A 202 -11.73 9.20 0.26
C ILE A 202 -12.51 10.49 0.51
N SER A 203 -13.79 10.53 0.16
CA SER A 203 -14.56 11.78 0.26
C SER A 203 -14.93 12.12 1.71
N GLU A 204 -15.07 13.41 2.00
CA GLU A 204 -15.66 13.84 3.28
C GLU A 204 -17.08 13.32 3.44
N LYS A 205 -17.87 13.22 2.36
CA LYS A 205 -19.21 12.64 2.36
C LYS A 205 -19.21 11.18 2.87
N PHE A 206 -18.25 10.37 2.44
CA PHE A 206 -18.04 9.01 2.92
C PHE A 206 -17.63 9.01 4.39
N LEU A 207 -16.55 9.72 4.73
CA LEU A 207 -15.99 9.79 6.07
C LEU A 207 -17.03 10.27 7.10
N ALA A 208 -17.81 11.31 6.77
CA ALA A 208 -18.87 11.84 7.61
C ALA A 208 -20.04 10.86 7.77
N ARG A 209 -20.47 10.15 6.70
CA ARG A 209 -21.52 9.13 6.78
C ARG A 209 -21.07 7.94 7.65
N VAL A 210 -19.82 7.52 7.50
CA VAL A 210 -19.21 6.39 8.21
C VAL A 210 -18.95 6.72 9.69
N ALA A 211 -18.65 7.98 10.02
CA ALA A 211 -18.47 8.45 11.40
C ALA A 211 -19.75 9.01 12.07
N SER A 212 -20.92 8.88 11.43
CA SER A 212 -22.20 9.48 11.87
C SER A 212 -22.89 8.68 12.98
N ASP A 213 -22.16 8.28 14.02
CA ASP A 213 -22.71 7.52 15.14
C ASP A 213 -23.70 8.37 15.96
N PRO A 214 -24.94 7.87 16.20
CA PRO A 214 -25.88 8.49 17.13
C PRO A 214 -25.46 8.18 18.56
N VAL A 215 -25.19 9.21 19.36
CA VAL A 215 -24.89 9.05 20.78
C VAL A 215 -26.20 9.01 21.56
N ASP A 216 -26.50 7.90 22.22
CA ASP A 216 -27.47 7.79 23.31
C ASP A 216 -26.84 6.99 24.45
N ASN A 217 -26.59 7.65 25.59
CA ASN A 217 -25.88 7.06 26.73
C ASN A 217 -26.50 7.48 28.07
N VAL A 218 -26.85 6.50 28.91
CA VAL A 218 -27.37 6.71 30.26
C VAL A 218 -26.31 6.32 31.30
N SER A 219 -25.70 7.31 31.95
CA SER A 219 -24.54 7.16 32.84
C SER A 219 -24.79 7.69 34.27
N PRO A 220 -24.10 7.18 35.30
CA PRO A 220 -24.28 7.63 36.68
C PRO A 220 -23.54 8.96 36.94
N VAL A 221 -24.26 10.02 37.28
CA VAL A 221 -23.67 11.28 37.72
C VAL A 221 -23.16 11.14 39.15
N ARG A 222 -21.85 11.35 39.33
CA ARG A 222 -21.16 11.46 40.62
C ARG A 222 -20.29 12.70 40.57
N ASP A 223 -20.47 13.63 41.52
CA ASP A 223 -19.83 14.95 41.46
C ASP A 223 -19.66 15.55 42.88
N CYS A 224 -18.84 16.60 43.01
CA CYS A 224 -18.74 17.40 44.23
C CYS A 224 -18.67 18.89 43.90
N ILE A 225 -19.77 19.62 44.11
CA ILE A 225 -19.90 21.03 43.73
C ILE A 225 -20.12 21.88 44.97
N LEU A 226 -19.18 22.79 45.25
CA LEU A 226 -19.21 23.71 46.41
C LEU A 226 -19.41 22.97 47.75
N GLY A 227 -18.75 21.83 47.92
CA GLY A 227 -18.86 20.95 49.10
C GLY A 227 -20.12 20.09 49.14
N THR A 228 -21.01 20.20 48.15
CA THR A 228 -22.21 19.34 48.01
C THR A 228 -21.83 18.07 47.25
N THR A 229 -21.98 16.90 47.88
CA THR A 229 -21.83 15.61 47.18
C THR A 229 -23.05 15.38 46.29
N ILE A 230 -22.88 15.22 44.98
CA ILE A 230 -23.99 15.03 44.03
C ILE A 230 -23.99 13.58 43.54
N ARG A 231 -25.18 12.96 43.54
CA ARG A 231 -25.43 11.61 42.98
C ARG A 231 -26.70 11.59 42.16
N GLY A 232 -26.67 10.94 41.01
CA GLY A 232 -27.82 10.87 40.11
C GLY A 232 -27.53 10.10 38.82
N THR A 233 -28.31 10.41 37.79
CA THR A 233 -28.20 9.83 36.44
C THR A 233 -28.18 10.96 35.42
N GLY A 234 -27.38 10.80 34.37
CA GLY A 234 -27.35 11.64 33.19
C GLY A 234 -27.73 10.82 31.97
N HIS A 235 -28.57 11.38 31.11
CA HIS A 235 -28.88 10.86 29.78
C HIS A 235 -28.32 11.85 28.77
N THR A 236 -27.32 11.41 28.01
CA THR A 236 -26.67 12.20 26.96
C THR A 236 -27.21 11.73 25.61
N THR A 237 -27.72 12.67 24.81
CA THR A 237 -28.03 12.44 23.40
C THR A 237 -27.21 13.39 22.52
N GLY A 238 -26.80 12.92 21.33
CA GLY A 238 -25.97 13.71 20.42
C GLY A 238 -25.61 12.99 19.13
N SER A 239 -24.71 13.59 18.36
CA SER A 239 -24.23 13.06 17.09
C SER A 239 -22.73 13.30 16.94
N VAL A 240 -22.00 12.27 16.48
CA VAL A 240 -20.64 12.42 15.97
C VAL A 240 -20.69 12.86 14.50
N SER A 241 -19.69 13.63 14.10
CA SER A 241 -19.46 14.04 12.71
C SER A 241 -17.95 14.21 12.48
N LEU A 242 -17.49 13.97 11.26
CA LEU A 242 -16.09 14.11 10.89
C LEU A 242 -15.97 14.89 9.58
N SER A 243 -15.01 15.81 9.52
CA SER A 243 -14.76 16.70 8.39
C SER A 243 -13.26 16.76 8.09
N THR A 244 -12.92 17.15 6.87
CA THR A 244 -11.55 17.35 6.38
C THR A 244 -11.08 18.77 6.65
N VAL A 245 -9.76 18.95 6.81
CA VAL A 245 -9.13 20.27 6.96
C VAL A 245 -8.03 20.38 5.91
N PRO A 246 -8.05 21.38 5.00
CA PRO A 246 -7.09 21.44 3.90
C PRO A 246 -5.61 21.49 4.37
N ASN A 247 -4.83 20.47 4.03
CA ASN A 247 -3.38 20.44 4.24
C ASN A 247 -2.71 19.53 3.19
N SER A 248 -1.62 20.02 2.58
CA SER A 248 -0.86 19.34 1.54
C SER A 248 0.40 18.60 2.03
N GLN A 249 0.63 18.52 3.35
CA GLN A 249 1.81 17.89 3.98
C GLN A 249 1.47 16.70 4.89
N GLN A 250 0.26 16.71 5.47
CA GLN A 250 -0.33 15.63 6.25
C GLN A 250 -1.84 15.62 5.98
N ALA A 251 -2.52 14.48 6.13
CA ALA A 251 -3.98 14.46 6.11
C ALA A 251 -4.52 14.93 7.46
N GLU A 252 -5.49 15.83 7.49
CA GLU A 252 -6.08 16.38 8.71
C GLU A 252 -7.59 16.23 8.77
N LEU A 253 -8.08 15.70 9.90
CA LEU A 253 -9.49 15.45 10.14
C LEU A 253 -9.94 16.16 11.42
N LEU A 254 -11.11 16.78 11.37
CA LEU A 254 -11.78 17.40 12.52
C LEU A 254 -13.01 16.58 12.91
N LEU A 255 -12.87 15.83 13.99
CA LEU A 255 -13.94 15.09 14.64
C LEU A 255 -14.72 16.04 15.57
N THR A 256 -16.02 16.21 15.31
CA THR A 256 -16.92 17.09 16.06
C THR A 256 -18.08 16.28 16.65
N LEU A 257 -18.17 16.27 17.97
CA LEU A 257 -19.27 15.69 18.74
C LEU A 257 -20.10 16.84 19.32
N SER A 258 -21.39 16.89 19.00
CA SER A 258 -22.34 17.85 19.58
C SER A 258 -23.52 17.11 20.21
N GLY A 259 -23.97 17.60 21.38
CA GLY A 259 -25.02 16.92 22.13
C GLY A 259 -25.54 17.68 23.33
N VAL A 260 -26.41 17.03 24.10
CA VAL A 260 -27.02 17.54 25.33
C VAL A 260 -27.12 16.43 26.37
N THR A 261 -26.66 16.72 27.60
CA THR A 261 -26.89 15.85 28.76
C THR A 261 -28.04 16.40 29.60
N HIS A 262 -29.12 15.65 29.72
CA HIS A 262 -30.17 15.86 30.71
C HIS A 262 -29.85 15.06 31.97
N SER A 263 -29.89 15.68 33.15
CA SER A 263 -29.53 15.00 34.41
C SER A 263 -30.60 15.12 35.49
N GLU A 264 -30.77 14.05 36.27
CA GLU A 264 -31.56 14.05 37.50
C GLU A 264 -30.65 13.72 38.69
N THR A 265 -30.60 14.60 39.69
CA THR A 265 -29.59 14.51 40.77
C THR A 265 -30.15 14.82 42.15
N ASN A 266 -29.54 14.20 43.16
CA ASN A 266 -29.67 14.52 44.58
C ASN A 266 -28.30 15.03 45.07
N GLY A 267 -28.23 16.30 45.47
CA GLY A 267 -27.11 16.90 46.17
C GLY A 267 -27.28 16.77 47.68
N TYR A 268 -26.23 16.35 48.37
CA TYR A 268 -26.18 16.15 49.83
C TYR A 268 -25.20 17.16 50.43
N ASN A 269 -25.71 18.00 51.34
CA ASN A 269 -24.93 19.02 52.05
C ASN A 269 -25.58 19.20 53.43
N ASP A 270 -24.98 18.65 54.48
CA ASP A 270 -25.61 18.48 55.80
C ASP A 270 -26.11 19.83 56.39
N PRO A 271 -27.38 19.99 56.81
CA PRO A 271 -28.43 18.98 56.98
C PRO A 271 -29.54 19.00 55.91
N VAL A 272 -29.21 19.24 54.63
CA VAL A 272 -30.19 19.24 53.53
C VAL A 272 -29.88 18.26 52.39
N VAL A 273 -30.94 17.85 51.69
CA VAL A 273 -30.88 17.21 50.38
C VAL A 273 -31.54 18.13 49.36
N ILE A 274 -30.83 18.40 48.28
CA ILE A 274 -31.22 19.26 47.17
C ILE A 274 -31.53 18.35 45.99
N ARG A 275 -32.78 18.31 45.52
CA ARG A 275 -33.13 17.64 44.27
C ARG A 275 -33.08 18.64 43.13
N SER A 276 -32.40 18.29 42.05
CA SER A 276 -32.25 19.14 40.87
C SER A 276 -32.36 18.32 39.60
N SER A 277 -32.91 18.93 38.55
CA SER A 277 -32.68 18.50 37.18
C SER A 277 -31.77 19.50 36.47
N GLY A 278 -30.86 18.99 35.64
CA GLY A 278 -29.92 19.77 34.85
C GLY A 278 -30.09 19.54 33.35
N THR A 279 -29.56 20.46 32.56
CA THR A 279 -29.45 20.31 31.10
C THR A 279 -28.16 21.01 30.68
N THR A 280 -27.27 20.26 30.03
CA THR A 280 -25.94 20.70 29.61
C THR A 280 -25.78 20.40 28.12
N PRO A 281 -26.16 21.32 27.21
CA PRO A 281 -25.63 21.33 25.85
C PRO A 281 -24.11 21.45 25.86
N PHE A 282 -23.46 20.80 24.90
CA PHE A 282 -22.02 20.83 24.70
C PHE A 282 -21.63 20.65 23.23
N THR A 283 -20.42 21.06 22.90
CA THR A 283 -19.73 20.67 21.66
C THR A 283 -18.28 20.37 22.00
N ALA A 284 -17.78 19.23 21.53
CA ALA A 284 -16.41 18.78 21.63
C ALA A 284 -15.83 18.67 20.22
N THR A 285 -14.61 19.15 20.05
CA THR A 285 -13.87 19.14 18.78
C THR A 285 -12.50 18.55 18.98
N LYS A 286 -12.04 17.75 18.04
CA LYS A 286 -10.77 17.03 18.14
C LYS A 286 -10.13 16.89 16.77
N ARG A 287 -8.86 17.28 16.67
CA ARG A 287 -8.08 17.20 15.43
C ARG A 287 -7.27 15.91 15.44
N ILE A 288 -7.30 15.21 14.33
CA ILE A 288 -6.47 14.04 14.04
C ILE A 288 -5.60 14.44 12.85
N ALA A 289 -4.33 14.04 12.81
CA ALA A 289 -3.55 14.11 11.58
C ALA A 289 -2.83 12.79 11.28
N LEU A 290 -2.70 12.44 10.01
CA LEU A 290 -2.06 11.21 9.56
C LEU A 290 -0.83 11.55 8.72
N GLU A 291 0.29 10.94 9.05
CA GLU A 291 1.56 10.95 8.32
C GLU A 291 2.11 9.52 8.21
N ASP A 292 3.03 9.27 7.27
CA ASP A 292 3.80 8.00 7.19
C ASP A 292 4.62 7.76 8.48
N SER A 293 5.10 8.83 9.12
CA SER A 293 5.82 8.81 10.39
C SER A 293 4.96 8.47 11.61
N ASN A 294 3.74 9.01 11.71
CA ASN A 294 2.91 8.88 12.91
C ASN A 294 1.44 9.25 12.64
N PHE A 295 0.52 8.73 13.46
CA PHE A 295 -0.87 9.19 13.51
C PHE A 295 -1.07 10.04 14.79
N TRP A 296 -1.26 11.34 14.60
CA TRP A 296 -1.31 12.35 15.66
C TRP A 296 -2.72 12.54 16.22
N ASN A 297 -2.88 12.30 17.52
CA ASN A 297 -4.07 12.67 18.28
C ASN A 297 -3.84 14.02 19.00
N TYR A 298 -4.55 15.07 18.63
CA TYR A 298 -4.42 16.39 19.27
C TYR A 298 -5.44 16.57 20.42
N PRO A 299 -5.15 17.46 21.40
CA PRO A 299 -6.03 17.65 22.56
C PRO A 299 -7.48 17.99 22.19
N THR A 300 -8.43 17.33 22.86
CA THR A 300 -9.86 17.64 22.75
C THR A 300 -10.14 19.08 23.23
N HIS A 301 -10.92 19.83 22.46
CA HIS A 301 -11.42 21.15 22.84
C HIS A 301 -12.94 21.07 23.06
N VAL A 302 -13.37 21.19 24.31
CA VAL A 302 -14.79 21.09 24.70
C VAL A 302 -15.30 22.44 25.20
N SER A 303 -16.55 22.77 24.86
CA SER A 303 -17.31 23.86 25.47
C SER A 303 -18.68 23.34 25.89
N ALA A 304 -19.08 23.57 27.14
CA ALA A 304 -20.38 23.18 27.68
C ALA A 304 -21.09 24.36 28.38
N THR A 305 -22.41 24.26 28.55
CA THR A 305 -23.16 25.25 29.34
C THR A 305 -24.28 24.58 30.12
N THR A 306 -24.08 24.40 31.43
CA THR A 306 -25.07 23.79 32.32
C THR A 306 -26.11 24.80 32.80
N SER A 307 -27.39 24.48 32.61
CA SER A 307 -28.52 25.07 33.33
C SER A 307 -29.10 24.07 34.33
N THR A 308 -29.60 24.56 35.48
CA THR A 308 -30.19 23.70 36.53
C THR A 308 -31.47 24.30 37.10
N THR A 309 -32.41 23.41 37.41
CA THR A 309 -33.67 23.69 38.09
C THR A 309 -33.76 22.87 39.36
N THR A 310 -33.71 23.53 40.52
CA THR A 310 -33.95 22.88 41.81
C THR A 310 -35.42 22.50 41.93
N ARG A 311 -35.69 21.19 42.08
CA ARG A 311 -37.02 20.60 42.24
C ARG A 311 -37.50 20.61 43.70
N SER A 312 -36.59 20.49 44.66
CA SER A 312 -36.88 20.67 46.10
C SER A 312 -35.61 20.75 46.94
N VAL A 313 -35.60 21.58 47.98
CA VAL A 313 -34.66 21.44 49.12
C VAL A 313 -35.43 20.86 50.31
N LYS A 314 -34.87 19.85 50.99
CA LYS A 314 -35.50 19.22 52.17
C LYS A 314 -34.49 18.93 53.26
N LYS A 315 -34.87 19.08 54.52
CA LYS A 315 -34.01 18.75 55.67
C LYS A 315 -33.83 17.22 55.82
N GLN A 316 -32.62 16.78 56.16
CA GLN A 316 -32.36 15.44 56.66
C GLN A 316 -32.82 15.31 58.12
N GLY A 317 -33.61 14.27 58.40
CA GLY A 317 -34.16 13.99 59.73
C GLY A 317 -35.30 14.91 60.17
N GLY A 318 -36.38 14.33 60.69
CA GLY A 318 -37.52 15.07 61.26
C GLY A 318 -37.14 15.92 62.47
N GLY A 319 -38.01 16.87 62.84
CA GLY A 319 -37.86 17.68 64.05
C GLY A 319 -38.33 19.13 63.89
N ILE A 320 -38.36 19.85 65.01
CA ILE A 320 -38.69 21.27 65.07
C ILE A 320 -37.65 22.08 64.24
N GLY A 321 -38.10 23.11 63.52
CA GLY A 321 -37.24 24.00 62.75
C GLY A 321 -36.96 23.61 61.30
N SER A 322 -37.52 22.51 60.79
CA SER A 322 -37.33 22.05 59.39
C SER A 322 -37.52 23.15 58.35
N ARG A 323 -38.69 23.83 58.37
CA ARG A 323 -39.07 24.86 57.40
C ARG A 323 -38.12 26.07 57.36
N LEU A 324 -37.46 26.38 58.49
CA LEU A 324 -36.46 27.46 58.57
C LEU A 324 -35.13 27.03 57.92
N ILE A 325 -34.69 25.81 58.20
CA ILE A 325 -33.49 25.22 57.59
C ILE A 325 -33.68 25.06 56.07
N GLU A 326 -34.87 24.63 55.65
CA GLU A 326 -35.25 24.49 54.24
C GLU A 326 -35.24 25.86 53.53
N ALA A 327 -35.87 26.90 54.07
CA ALA A 327 -35.86 28.25 53.48
C ALA A 327 -34.46 28.90 53.43
N ILE A 328 -33.59 28.62 54.42
CA ILE A 328 -32.18 29.03 54.39
C ILE A 328 -31.43 28.27 53.29
N GLY A 329 -31.70 26.96 53.14
CA GLY A 329 -31.14 26.12 52.08
C GLY A 329 -31.54 26.60 50.68
N GLU A 330 -32.83 26.82 50.43
CA GLU A 330 -33.35 27.37 49.17
C GLU A 330 -32.67 28.70 48.79
N ARG A 331 -32.55 29.62 49.76
CA ARG A 331 -31.89 30.91 49.55
C ARG A 331 -30.39 30.76 49.24
N GLN A 332 -29.68 29.84 49.91
CA GLN A 332 -28.28 29.56 49.58
C GLN A 332 -28.09 28.88 48.23
N VAL A 333 -29.00 27.98 47.84
CA VAL A 333 -28.95 27.29 46.55
C VAL A 333 -29.11 28.30 45.42
N GLU A 334 -30.13 29.15 45.44
CA GLU A 334 -30.34 30.13 44.36
C GLU A 334 -29.21 31.18 44.31
N GLN A 335 -28.65 31.59 45.46
CA GLN A 335 -27.47 32.47 45.50
C GLN A 335 -26.20 31.82 44.90
N LYS A 336 -25.99 30.52 45.10
CA LYS A 336 -24.80 29.80 44.62
C LYS A 336 -24.95 29.25 43.20
N LYS A 337 -26.18 29.15 42.68
CA LYS A 337 -26.53 28.56 41.38
C LYS A 337 -25.69 29.06 40.18
N PRO A 338 -25.38 30.36 40.01
CA PRO A 338 -24.52 30.80 38.90
C PRO A 338 -23.05 30.39 39.04
N GLN A 339 -22.60 29.99 40.23
CA GLN A 339 -21.27 29.40 40.45
C GLN A 339 -21.33 27.88 40.31
N ALA A 340 -22.35 27.23 40.86
CA ALA A 340 -22.58 25.79 40.74
C ALA A 340 -22.72 25.35 39.27
N ASN A 341 -23.48 26.10 38.45
CA ASN A 341 -23.62 25.83 37.02
C ASN A 341 -22.30 25.94 36.24
N ARG A 342 -21.43 26.90 36.59
CA ARG A 342 -20.10 27.04 35.96
C ARG A 342 -19.13 25.91 36.34
N ILE A 343 -19.22 25.41 37.57
CA ILE A 343 -18.45 24.24 38.02
C ILE A 343 -18.99 22.98 37.33
N ALA A 344 -20.32 22.81 37.26
CA ALA A 344 -20.95 21.68 36.55
C ALA A 344 -20.62 21.67 35.05
N ALA A 345 -20.58 22.84 34.40
CA ALA A 345 -20.18 22.96 33.00
C ALA A 345 -18.73 22.51 32.80
N ARG A 346 -17.79 23.00 33.63
CA ARG A 346 -16.38 22.59 33.56
C ARG A 346 -16.21 21.09 33.83
N HIS A 347 -16.81 20.57 34.90
CA HIS A 347 -16.75 19.13 35.17
C HIS A 347 -17.43 18.30 34.08
N ALA A 348 -18.26 18.88 33.20
CA ALA A 348 -18.75 18.21 32.00
C ALA A 348 -17.74 18.31 30.85
N GLU A 349 -17.14 19.48 30.61
CA GLU A 349 -16.03 19.69 29.66
C GLU A 349 -14.89 18.70 29.91
N ASP A 350 -14.46 18.57 31.17
CA ASP A 350 -13.42 17.63 31.62
C ASP A 350 -13.79 16.17 31.25
N ARG A 351 -14.97 15.69 31.70
CA ARG A 351 -15.44 14.31 31.45
C ARG A 351 -15.67 14.00 29.97
N ILE A 352 -16.17 14.95 29.18
CA ILE A 352 -16.37 14.77 27.74
C ILE A 352 -15.00 14.67 27.06
N SER A 353 -14.01 15.46 27.49
CA SER A 353 -12.63 15.36 27.00
C SER A 353 -11.97 14.03 27.36
N GLU A 354 -12.19 13.52 28.58
CA GLU A 354 -11.70 12.22 29.05
C GLU A 354 -12.30 11.06 28.22
N ASN A 355 -13.63 10.96 28.14
CA ASN A 355 -14.30 9.91 27.34
C ASN A 355 -13.84 9.92 25.87
N MET A 356 -13.72 11.10 25.27
CA MET A 356 -13.30 11.25 23.86
C MET A 356 -11.79 10.98 23.64
N GLU A 357 -11.00 10.82 24.70
CA GLU A 357 -9.64 10.25 24.64
C GLU A 357 -9.70 8.73 24.76
N GLU A 358 -10.43 8.20 25.76
CA GLU A 358 -10.57 6.76 26.00
C GLU A 358 -11.18 5.98 24.81
N GLU A 359 -12.14 6.57 24.09
CA GLU A 359 -12.79 5.92 22.94
C GLU A 359 -12.01 6.04 21.61
N LEU A 360 -11.19 7.08 21.43
CA LEU A 360 -10.50 7.37 20.16
C LEU A 360 -9.06 6.86 20.13
N LEU A 361 -8.31 7.00 21.23
CA LEU A 361 -6.89 6.66 21.26
C LEU A 361 -6.61 5.19 20.89
N PRO A 362 -7.38 4.18 21.36
CA PRO A 362 -7.19 2.79 20.95
C PRO A 362 -7.41 2.60 19.43
N LYS A 363 -8.51 3.16 18.89
CA LYS A 363 -8.84 3.07 17.45
C LYS A 363 -7.72 3.64 16.57
N LEU A 364 -7.08 4.73 17.00
CA LEU A 364 -5.96 5.33 16.26
C LEU A 364 -4.67 4.52 16.40
N GLN A 365 -4.42 3.91 17.57
CA GLN A 365 -3.29 3.00 17.79
C GLN A 365 -3.43 1.72 16.97
N ASP A 366 -4.62 1.13 16.90
CA ASP A 366 -4.92 -0.05 16.08
C ASP A 366 -4.75 0.28 14.58
N ALA A 367 -5.30 1.40 14.12
CA ALA A 367 -5.12 1.86 12.74
C ALA A 367 -3.63 2.08 12.38
N ARG A 368 -2.84 2.64 13.30
CA ARG A 368 -1.39 2.81 13.12
C ARG A 368 -0.67 1.46 13.11
N TYR A 369 -1.05 0.54 13.98
CA TYR A 369 -0.49 -0.81 14.02
C TYR A 369 -0.76 -1.57 12.71
N GLU A 370 -1.97 -1.53 12.17
CA GLU A 370 -2.29 -2.20 10.90
C GLU A 370 -1.56 -1.55 9.71
N TYR A 371 -1.43 -0.21 9.70
CA TYR A 371 -0.60 0.49 8.70
C TYR A 371 0.86 0.01 8.71
N GLU A 372 1.47 -0.13 9.89
CA GLU A 372 2.84 -0.64 9.98
C GLU A 372 2.97 -2.11 9.59
N ASN A 373 2.02 -2.97 9.98
CA ASN A 373 2.14 -4.43 9.81
C ASN A 373 1.62 -4.97 8.48
N GLN A 374 0.60 -4.34 7.87
CA GLN A 374 0.07 -4.75 6.58
C GLN A 374 0.74 -4.05 5.39
N PHE A 375 1.26 -2.84 5.57
CA PHE A 375 1.83 -2.03 4.48
C PHE A 375 3.34 -1.79 4.63
N GLN A 376 3.82 -1.11 5.68
CA GLN A 376 5.25 -0.76 5.78
C GLN A 376 6.17 -1.99 5.91
N LYS A 377 5.92 -2.88 6.89
CA LYS A 377 6.81 -4.03 7.19
C LYS A 377 6.94 -5.03 6.02
N PRO A 378 5.87 -5.44 5.30
CA PRO A 378 6.01 -6.33 4.15
C PRO A 378 6.91 -5.80 3.02
N LEU A 379 6.98 -4.47 2.83
CA LEU A 379 7.90 -3.82 1.90
C LEU A 379 9.31 -3.70 2.50
N ALA A 380 9.43 -3.34 3.78
CA ALA A 380 10.70 -3.24 4.49
C ALA A 380 11.47 -4.57 4.58
N ASN A 381 10.77 -5.70 4.70
CA ASN A 381 11.38 -7.04 4.64
C ASN A 381 11.96 -7.36 3.25
N ARG A 382 11.55 -6.66 2.19
CA ARG A 382 12.04 -6.86 0.82
C ARG A 382 13.10 -5.83 0.41
N ASN A 383 13.48 -4.93 1.33
CA ASN A 383 14.28 -3.72 1.05
C ASN A 383 13.66 -2.94 -0.13
N ALA A 384 12.35 -2.70 -0.01
CA ALA A 384 11.47 -2.23 -1.07
C ALA A 384 10.48 -1.17 -0.55
N GLU A 385 10.84 -0.45 0.51
CA GLU A 385 10.07 0.69 0.99
C GLU A 385 9.81 1.72 -0.12
N PRO A 386 8.64 2.39 -0.14
CA PRO A 386 8.34 3.41 -1.13
C PRO A 386 9.29 4.62 -1.04
N GLN A 387 9.54 5.29 -2.16
CA GLN A 387 10.32 6.55 -2.17
C GLN A 387 9.51 7.74 -1.63
N MET A 388 8.18 7.65 -1.69
CA MET A 388 7.24 8.59 -1.08
C MET A 388 6.02 7.83 -0.60
N VAL A 389 5.58 8.14 0.62
CA VAL A 389 4.20 7.96 1.05
C VAL A 389 3.75 9.31 1.60
N ALA A 390 2.67 9.86 1.05
CA ALA A 390 2.19 11.19 1.40
C ALA A 390 0.69 11.14 1.72
N PHE A 391 0.33 11.74 2.85
CA PHE A 391 -1.05 11.93 3.27
C PHE A 391 -1.41 13.41 3.09
N SER A 392 -2.60 13.70 2.58
CA SER A 392 -3.09 15.09 2.43
C SER A 392 -4.60 15.16 2.55
N THR A 393 -5.13 16.36 2.74
CA THR A 393 -6.58 16.66 2.75
C THR A 393 -6.89 17.93 1.98
N THR A 394 -8.07 17.95 1.36
CA THR A 394 -8.65 19.13 0.69
C THR A 394 -9.81 19.70 1.52
N ASP A 395 -10.68 20.52 0.93
CA ASP A 395 -11.97 20.91 1.52
C ASP A 395 -13.06 19.81 1.41
N SER A 396 -12.75 18.66 0.78
CA SER A 396 -13.75 17.61 0.50
C SER A 396 -13.20 16.17 0.43
N SER A 397 -11.91 15.94 0.63
CA SER A 397 -11.27 14.63 0.51
C SER A 397 -10.07 14.45 1.44
N LEU A 398 -9.82 13.20 1.82
CA LEU A 398 -8.53 12.71 2.30
C LEU A 398 -7.85 11.96 1.15
N ASN A 399 -6.58 12.26 0.87
CA ASN A 399 -5.80 11.60 -0.18
C ASN A 399 -4.57 10.89 0.43
N PHE A 400 -4.23 9.76 -0.16
CA PHE A 400 -3.02 8.98 0.11
C PHE A 400 -2.29 8.76 -1.22
N ASP A 401 -1.07 9.28 -1.33
CA ASP A 401 -0.21 9.19 -2.51
C ASP A 401 1.00 8.30 -2.22
N LEU A 402 1.38 7.50 -3.22
CA LEU A 402 2.42 6.48 -3.12
C LEU A 402 3.33 6.50 -4.35
N LEU A 403 4.64 6.51 -4.13
CA LEU A 403 5.66 6.26 -5.15
C LEU A 403 6.41 4.97 -4.81
N GLN A 404 5.93 3.85 -5.34
CA GLN A 404 6.64 2.58 -5.26
C GLN A 404 7.64 2.47 -6.41
N ALA A 405 8.91 2.74 -6.16
CA ALA A 405 9.98 2.58 -7.16
C ALA A 405 11.29 2.17 -6.47
N GLY A 406 11.89 1.07 -6.90
CA GLY A 406 13.22 0.63 -6.50
C GLY A 406 14.36 1.51 -7.09
N ARG A 407 15.59 0.97 -7.01
CA ARG A 407 16.83 1.67 -7.40
C ARG A 407 16.82 2.20 -8.84
N GLY A 408 16.41 1.32 -9.76
CA GLY A 408 16.36 1.56 -11.21
C GLY A 408 14.96 1.55 -11.82
N GLU A 409 13.91 1.55 -11.00
CA GLU A 409 12.52 1.55 -11.45
C GLU A 409 11.98 2.98 -11.55
N LEU A 410 10.98 3.20 -12.42
CA LEU A 410 10.31 4.49 -12.57
C LEU A 410 9.00 4.55 -11.77
N GLY A 411 8.60 5.78 -11.39
CA GLY A 411 7.24 6.09 -10.93
C GLY A 411 6.27 6.21 -12.11
N ALA A 412 5.24 7.03 -11.99
CA ALA A 412 4.41 7.41 -13.14
C ALA A 412 5.08 8.52 -13.96
N ASP A 413 4.83 8.54 -15.26
CA ASP A 413 5.30 9.60 -16.16
C ASP A 413 4.44 10.87 -16.09
N ALA A 414 3.17 10.74 -15.69
CA ALA A 414 2.24 11.83 -15.43
C ALA A 414 1.70 11.78 -14.00
N ALA A 415 1.14 12.90 -13.53
CA ALA A 415 0.37 12.95 -12.29
C ALA A 415 -0.93 12.11 -12.40
N PRO A 416 -1.48 11.59 -11.28
CA PRO A 416 -2.72 10.83 -11.30
C PRO A 416 -3.87 11.63 -11.98
N PRO A 417 -4.56 11.07 -12.99
CA PRO A 417 -5.67 11.74 -13.68
C PRO A 417 -6.83 12.05 -12.73
N ALA A 418 -7.68 13.02 -13.08
CA ALA A 418 -8.86 13.38 -12.29
C ALA A 418 -10.09 12.57 -12.73
N PHE A 419 -11.02 12.33 -11.79
CA PHE A 419 -12.34 11.80 -12.11
C PHE A 419 -13.24 12.91 -12.66
N ALA A 420 -14.19 12.55 -13.52
CA ALA A 420 -15.23 13.45 -14.01
C ALA A 420 -16.37 13.65 -12.97
N ALA A 421 -16.53 12.70 -12.05
CA ALA A 421 -17.51 12.72 -10.96
C ALA A 421 -16.82 12.62 -9.59
N GLY A 422 -17.56 12.92 -8.53
CA GLY A 422 -17.11 12.71 -7.14
C GLY A 422 -17.53 11.33 -6.63
N HIS A 423 -16.56 10.51 -6.25
CA HIS A 423 -16.77 9.18 -5.68
C HIS A 423 -16.63 9.20 -4.15
N ASP A 424 -17.15 8.19 -3.45
CA ASP A 424 -16.97 8.05 -2.00
C ASP A 424 -15.60 7.44 -1.66
N LEU A 425 -15.15 6.50 -2.47
CA LEU A 425 -13.77 6.03 -2.54
C LEU A 425 -13.31 6.09 -4.00
N ALA A 426 -12.09 6.57 -4.21
CA ALA A 426 -11.44 6.71 -5.50
C ALA A 426 -10.00 6.16 -5.40
N VAL A 427 -9.60 5.29 -6.33
CA VAL A 427 -8.26 4.72 -6.43
C VAL A 427 -7.72 4.95 -7.85
N ARG A 428 -6.41 5.13 -7.96
CA ARG A 428 -5.69 5.32 -9.21
C ARG A 428 -4.35 4.63 -9.09
N LEU A 429 -4.02 3.75 -10.04
CA LEU A 429 -2.84 2.91 -10.04
C LEU A 429 -2.20 2.98 -11.43
N HIS A 430 -0.97 3.48 -11.50
CA HIS A 430 -0.19 3.48 -12.73
C HIS A 430 0.41 2.09 -12.95
N GLU A 431 0.57 1.68 -14.21
CA GLU A 431 1.12 0.37 -14.58
C GLU A 431 2.51 0.10 -13.96
N THR A 432 3.30 1.14 -13.70
CA THR A 432 4.60 1.05 -13.01
C THR A 432 4.45 0.64 -11.56
N GLY A 433 3.49 1.19 -10.82
CA GLY A 433 3.27 0.83 -9.40
C GLY A 433 2.99 -0.65 -9.23
N ALA A 434 2.12 -1.20 -10.08
CA ALA A 434 1.82 -2.62 -10.11
C ALA A 434 3.02 -3.47 -10.60
N SER A 435 3.73 -3.03 -11.64
CA SER A 435 4.92 -3.73 -12.17
C SER A 435 6.05 -3.81 -11.13
N ASN A 436 6.28 -2.73 -10.39
CA ASN A 436 7.32 -2.59 -9.37
C ASN A 436 6.95 -3.44 -8.12
N LEU A 437 5.70 -3.41 -7.66
CA LEU A 437 5.22 -4.33 -6.61
C LEU A 437 5.36 -5.80 -7.04
N ALA A 438 5.06 -6.12 -8.30
CA ALA A 438 5.27 -7.48 -8.82
C ALA A 438 6.76 -7.85 -8.90
N ALA A 439 7.66 -6.91 -9.22
CA ALA A 439 9.11 -7.13 -9.15
C ALA A 439 9.56 -7.43 -7.71
N VAL A 440 9.15 -6.60 -6.75
CA VAL A 440 9.42 -6.75 -5.32
C VAL A 440 8.97 -8.10 -4.75
N ILE A 441 7.84 -8.65 -5.22
CA ILE A 441 7.28 -9.91 -4.72
C ILE A 441 7.77 -11.13 -5.51
N LEU A 442 7.91 -11.05 -6.84
CA LEU A 442 8.06 -12.21 -7.72
C LEU A 442 9.43 -12.32 -8.42
N SER A 443 10.39 -11.45 -8.13
CA SER A 443 11.74 -11.48 -8.73
C SER A 443 12.41 -12.86 -8.59
N GLY A 444 12.52 -13.58 -9.71
CA GLY A 444 13.12 -14.92 -9.73
C GLY A 444 12.36 -16.01 -8.98
N ALA A 445 11.12 -15.74 -8.55
CA ALA A 445 10.27 -16.73 -7.90
C ALA A 445 9.90 -17.87 -8.85
N THR A 446 9.45 -19.00 -8.29
CA THR A 446 8.96 -20.17 -9.03
C THR A 446 7.58 -20.55 -8.55
N LEU A 447 6.61 -20.53 -9.47
CA LEU A 447 5.29 -21.13 -9.32
C LEU A 447 5.36 -22.58 -9.83
N SER A 448 4.81 -23.56 -9.11
CA SER A 448 4.85 -24.97 -9.55
C SER A 448 3.65 -25.78 -9.09
N GLN A 449 3.33 -26.83 -9.84
CA GLN A 449 2.26 -27.79 -9.54
C GLN A 449 2.79 -29.21 -9.72
N GLN A 450 2.59 -30.07 -8.72
CA GLN A 450 3.20 -31.41 -8.65
C GLN A 450 2.20 -32.57 -8.83
N THR A 451 0.90 -32.32 -8.70
CA THR A 451 -0.20 -33.30 -8.82
C THR A 451 -1.42 -32.66 -9.50
N LYS A 452 -2.28 -33.46 -10.14
CA LYS A 452 -3.52 -32.99 -10.81
C LYS A 452 -4.39 -32.17 -9.86
N ASP A 453 -4.56 -32.68 -8.65
CA ASP A 453 -5.52 -32.20 -7.64
C ASP A 453 -4.88 -31.23 -6.63
N GLY A 454 -3.57 -30.95 -6.73
CA GLY A 454 -2.89 -30.00 -5.85
C GLY A 454 -2.79 -28.62 -6.49
N HIS A 455 -3.23 -27.56 -5.80
CA HIS A 455 -3.11 -26.19 -6.34
C HIS A 455 -1.64 -25.78 -6.57
N PRO A 456 -1.37 -24.90 -7.56
CA PRO A 456 -0.05 -24.32 -7.74
C PRO A 456 0.47 -23.59 -6.49
N LYS A 457 1.76 -23.80 -6.19
CA LYS A 457 2.47 -23.22 -5.04
C LYS A 457 3.64 -22.35 -5.50
N LEU A 458 3.81 -21.21 -4.86
CA LEU A 458 4.89 -20.27 -5.08
C LEU A 458 6.00 -20.49 -4.04
N ASN A 459 7.27 -20.32 -4.42
CA ASN A 459 8.43 -20.56 -3.54
C ASN A 459 8.94 -19.34 -2.75
N VAL A 460 8.19 -18.23 -2.75
CA VAL A 460 8.45 -17.01 -1.96
C VAL A 460 7.26 -16.71 -1.05
N GLU A 461 7.50 -16.00 0.05
CA GLU A 461 6.44 -15.57 0.93
C GLU A 461 5.64 -14.42 0.30
N LEU A 462 4.30 -14.49 0.39
CA LEU A 462 3.39 -13.46 -0.10
C LEU A 462 2.86 -12.57 1.05
N PRO A 463 2.64 -11.27 0.81
CA PRO A 463 2.02 -10.36 1.79
C PRO A 463 0.68 -10.91 2.33
N PRO A 464 0.31 -10.65 3.60
CA PRO A 464 -0.88 -11.22 4.22
C PRO A 464 -2.18 -10.99 3.44
N ALA A 465 -2.40 -9.78 2.93
CA ALA A 465 -3.58 -9.44 2.13
C ALA A 465 -3.67 -10.25 0.82
N MET A 466 -2.55 -10.37 0.08
CA MET A 466 -2.49 -11.17 -1.14
C MET A 466 -2.67 -12.67 -0.83
N ARG A 467 -2.13 -13.16 0.29
CA ARG A 467 -2.33 -14.54 0.75
C ARG A 467 -3.80 -14.83 1.04
N LYS A 468 -4.47 -13.95 1.80
CA LYS A 468 -5.91 -14.06 2.07
C LYS A 468 -6.72 -14.07 0.77
N ALA A 469 -6.45 -13.16 -0.17
CA ALA A 469 -7.09 -13.15 -1.48
C ALA A 469 -6.84 -14.43 -2.31
N ILE A 470 -5.71 -15.11 -2.10
CA ILE A 470 -5.42 -16.42 -2.72
C ILE A 470 -6.19 -17.56 -2.09
N ASP A 471 -6.40 -17.54 -0.78
CA ASP A 471 -7.10 -18.62 -0.09
C ASP A 471 -8.63 -18.46 -0.24
N ASN A 472 -9.18 -17.23 -0.16
CA ASN A 472 -10.56 -16.90 -0.55
C ASN A 472 -10.91 -17.39 -1.97
N ALA A 473 -10.18 -16.92 -2.99
CA ALA A 473 -10.42 -17.30 -4.39
C ALA A 473 -9.88 -18.71 -4.76
N ARG A 474 -9.58 -19.55 -3.76
CA ARG A 474 -9.50 -21.01 -3.86
C ARG A 474 -10.78 -21.65 -3.33
N GLU A 475 -11.25 -21.24 -2.16
CA GLU A 475 -12.50 -21.72 -1.55
C GLU A 475 -13.68 -21.52 -2.54
N GLU A 476 -13.81 -20.32 -3.12
CA GLU A 476 -14.78 -19.99 -4.18
C GLU A 476 -14.66 -20.87 -5.45
N ALA A 477 -13.48 -21.44 -5.70
CA ALA A 477 -13.19 -22.25 -6.89
C ALA A 477 -13.24 -23.77 -6.62
N GLU A 478 -13.46 -24.21 -5.38
CA GLU A 478 -13.71 -25.62 -5.05
C GLU A 478 -15.19 -26.03 -5.29
N ASP A 479 -16.10 -25.05 -5.28
CA ASP A 479 -17.51 -25.24 -5.68
C ASP A 479 -17.72 -25.29 -7.22
N GLU A 480 -16.73 -24.88 -8.02
CA GLU A 480 -16.76 -24.96 -9.49
C GLU A 480 -16.05 -26.23 -10.02
N PRO A 481 -16.77 -27.25 -10.51
CA PRO A 481 -16.14 -28.48 -11.01
C PRO A 481 -15.42 -28.24 -12.34
N ALA A 482 -14.11 -28.04 -12.29
CA ALA A 482 -13.24 -27.94 -13.46
C ALA A 482 -13.42 -29.14 -14.41
N ALA A 483 -13.49 -28.89 -15.71
CA ALA A 483 -13.78 -29.92 -16.72
C ALA A 483 -12.75 -31.05 -16.67
N ASP A 484 -13.21 -32.32 -16.59
CA ASP A 484 -12.31 -33.45 -16.45
C ASP A 484 -11.49 -33.66 -17.74
N ASP A 485 -10.18 -33.53 -17.59
CA ASP A 485 -9.20 -33.82 -18.61
C ASP A 485 -8.67 -35.22 -18.36
N GLU A 486 -9.11 -36.17 -19.19
CA GLU A 486 -8.72 -37.59 -19.17
C GLU A 486 -7.22 -37.81 -19.42
N ARG A 487 -6.47 -36.75 -19.74
CA ARG A 487 -5.02 -36.79 -19.99
C ARG A 487 -4.24 -36.98 -18.70
N GLU A 488 -3.10 -37.62 -18.82
CA GLU A 488 -2.09 -37.68 -17.78
C GLU A 488 -1.61 -36.26 -17.40
N PHE A 489 -1.73 -35.92 -16.11
CA PHE A 489 -1.22 -34.66 -15.59
C PHE A 489 0.31 -34.64 -15.63
N LYS A 490 0.88 -33.56 -16.15
CA LYS A 490 2.32 -33.32 -16.18
C LYS A 490 2.73 -32.32 -15.10
N PRO A 491 3.57 -32.70 -14.11
CA PRO A 491 4.17 -31.75 -13.17
C PRO A 491 4.89 -30.63 -13.91
N TRP A 492 4.68 -29.39 -13.47
CA TRP A 492 5.19 -28.20 -14.15
C TRP A 492 5.69 -27.13 -13.18
N SER A 493 6.55 -26.26 -13.69
CA SER A 493 6.94 -25.02 -13.01
C SER A 493 7.17 -23.87 -13.98
N LEU A 494 6.89 -22.65 -13.52
CA LEU A 494 7.21 -21.39 -14.17
C LEU A 494 8.08 -20.59 -13.20
N THR A 495 9.33 -20.34 -13.58
CA THR A 495 10.24 -19.42 -12.88
C THR A 495 10.17 -18.06 -13.56
N PHE A 496 9.76 -17.04 -12.82
CA PHE A 496 9.67 -15.66 -13.26
C PHE A 496 11.07 -15.07 -13.53
N ARG A 497 11.17 -14.03 -14.35
CA ARG A 497 12.42 -13.25 -14.48
C ARG A 497 12.74 -12.48 -13.19
N ARG A 498 14.02 -12.20 -12.95
CA ARG A 498 14.46 -11.37 -11.81
C ARG A 498 14.15 -9.89 -12.01
N LEU A 499 14.30 -9.41 -13.24
CA LEU A 499 13.93 -8.06 -13.64
C LEU A 499 12.56 -8.13 -14.32
N ARG A 500 11.60 -7.33 -13.86
CA ARG A 500 10.24 -7.19 -14.43
C ARG A 500 9.56 -8.56 -14.65
N PRO A 501 9.19 -9.30 -13.58
CA PRO A 501 8.56 -10.62 -13.66
C PRO A 501 7.14 -10.57 -14.25
N ILE A 502 6.42 -9.47 -14.02
CA ILE A 502 5.11 -9.17 -14.60
C ILE A 502 5.15 -7.73 -15.10
N THR A 503 4.42 -7.45 -16.18
CA THR A 503 3.95 -6.10 -16.52
C THR A 503 2.45 -6.12 -16.69
N LEU A 504 1.85 -4.96 -16.46
CA LEU A 504 0.54 -4.58 -16.97
C LEU A 504 0.76 -3.43 -17.96
N ASP A 505 -0.04 -3.35 -19.01
CA ASP A 505 -0.26 -2.12 -19.76
C ASP A 505 -1.73 -1.72 -19.57
N PHE A 506 -2.00 -0.44 -19.32
CA PHE A 506 -3.36 0.11 -19.15
C PHE A 506 -3.67 1.07 -20.31
N LYS A 507 -4.38 0.57 -21.33
CA LYS A 507 -4.70 1.32 -22.57
C LYS A 507 -5.98 0.80 -23.21
N ASP A 508 -6.68 1.66 -23.95
CA ASP A 508 -7.82 1.30 -24.82
C ASP A 508 -8.96 0.57 -24.09
N GLN A 509 -9.17 0.87 -22.80
CA GLN A 509 -10.15 0.21 -21.92
C GLN A 509 -9.90 -1.30 -21.72
N LYS A 510 -8.61 -1.69 -21.75
CA LYS A 510 -8.15 -3.06 -21.55
C LYS A 510 -6.95 -3.10 -20.61
N ILE A 511 -6.73 -4.28 -20.04
CA ILE A 511 -5.53 -4.60 -19.28
C ILE A 511 -4.77 -5.70 -20.00
N VAL A 512 -3.58 -5.38 -20.50
CA VAL A 512 -2.69 -6.37 -21.11
C VAL A 512 -1.67 -6.81 -20.07
N VAL A 513 -1.73 -8.08 -19.66
CA VAL A 513 -0.82 -8.63 -18.65
C VAL A 513 0.20 -9.54 -19.28
N ARG A 514 1.47 -9.29 -18.99
CA ARG A 514 2.60 -10.08 -19.48
C ARG A 514 3.36 -10.70 -18.32
N ILE A 515 3.32 -12.02 -18.22
CA ILE A 515 4.17 -12.78 -17.29
C ILE A 515 5.46 -13.14 -18.02
N HIS A 516 6.57 -12.58 -17.58
CA HIS A 516 7.89 -12.81 -18.17
C HIS A 516 8.58 -13.97 -17.46
N SER A 517 8.65 -15.14 -18.12
CA SER A 517 9.34 -16.30 -17.55
C SER A 517 10.84 -16.30 -17.88
N ALA A 518 11.67 -16.63 -16.90
CA ALA A 518 13.03 -17.05 -17.15
C ALA A 518 13.05 -18.47 -17.73
N ARG A 519 12.21 -19.36 -17.19
CA ARG A 519 12.08 -20.77 -17.55
C ARG A 519 10.69 -21.29 -17.25
N ILE A 520 10.10 -22.03 -18.18
CA ILE A 520 8.98 -22.94 -17.96
C ILE A 520 9.52 -24.37 -18.10
N GLN A 521 9.16 -25.27 -17.18
CA GLN A 521 9.50 -26.69 -17.24
C GLN A 521 8.23 -27.54 -17.11
N VAL A 522 8.10 -28.59 -17.91
CA VAL A 522 6.94 -29.52 -17.91
C VAL A 522 7.48 -30.95 -18.04
N GLN A 523 7.44 -31.74 -16.96
CA GLN A 523 8.24 -32.96 -16.82
C GLN A 523 9.73 -32.68 -17.18
N ASP A 524 10.24 -33.30 -18.25
CA ASP A 524 11.61 -33.14 -18.74
C ASP A 524 11.76 -31.99 -19.77
N ASP A 525 10.67 -31.51 -20.37
CA ASP A 525 10.69 -30.43 -21.36
C ASP A 525 10.99 -29.08 -20.70
N THR A 526 11.89 -28.30 -21.29
CA THR A 526 12.33 -26.99 -20.77
C THR A 526 12.25 -25.89 -21.84
N TYR A 527 11.66 -24.76 -21.47
CA TYR A 527 11.39 -23.62 -22.34
C TYR A 527 11.90 -22.32 -21.69
N ASP A 528 13.03 -21.81 -22.17
CA ASP A 528 13.70 -20.63 -21.59
C ASP A 528 13.33 -19.33 -22.33
N GLY A 529 13.12 -18.25 -21.58
CA GLY A 529 12.91 -16.90 -22.11
C GLY A 529 11.62 -16.71 -22.91
N TRP A 530 10.48 -17.01 -22.29
CA TRP A 530 9.14 -16.85 -22.89
C TRP A 530 8.25 -15.94 -22.05
N ASP A 531 7.56 -15.03 -22.72
CA ASP A 531 6.55 -14.16 -22.15
C ASP A 531 5.17 -14.72 -22.49
N ILE A 532 4.30 -14.85 -21.49
CA ILE A 532 2.90 -15.23 -21.63
C ILE A 532 2.07 -13.95 -21.55
N VAL A 533 1.20 -13.71 -22.53
CA VAL A 533 0.40 -12.49 -22.64
C VAL A 533 -1.09 -12.84 -22.61
N ALA A 534 -1.85 -12.17 -21.76
CA ALA A 534 -3.30 -12.23 -21.73
C ALA A 534 -3.89 -10.82 -21.69
N THR A 535 -4.87 -10.55 -22.53
CA THR A 535 -5.57 -9.27 -22.60
C THR A 535 -6.95 -9.43 -21.97
N TYR A 536 -7.36 -8.48 -21.14
CA TYR A 536 -8.69 -8.47 -20.51
C TYR A 536 -9.45 -7.20 -20.87
N GLY A 537 -10.66 -7.37 -21.41
CA GLY A 537 -11.70 -6.35 -21.49
C GLY A 537 -12.40 -6.19 -20.13
N MET A 538 -13.13 -5.09 -19.97
CA MET A 538 -13.47 -4.56 -18.64
C MET A 538 -14.97 -4.26 -18.55
N HIS A 539 -15.67 -4.98 -17.69
CA HIS A 539 -17.14 -5.02 -17.66
C HIS A 539 -17.68 -4.75 -16.25
N LEU A 540 -18.24 -3.57 -16.02
CA LEU A 540 -18.92 -3.25 -14.76
C LEU A 540 -20.28 -3.95 -14.73
N GLN A 541 -20.53 -4.74 -13.68
CA GLN A 541 -21.78 -5.49 -13.50
C GLN A 541 -22.09 -5.66 -12.01
N ASN A 542 -23.35 -5.44 -11.62
CA ASN A 542 -23.85 -5.58 -10.25
C ASN A 542 -23.11 -4.77 -9.16
N GLY A 543 -22.31 -3.77 -9.53
CA GLY A 543 -21.46 -2.99 -8.61
C GLY A 543 -20.07 -3.59 -8.37
N GLY A 544 -19.71 -4.68 -9.05
CA GLY A 544 -18.34 -5.18 -9.17
C GLY A 544 -17.79 -4.99 -10.59
N LEU A 545 -16.56 -5.46 -10.83
CA LEU A 545 -15.96 -5.54 -12.16
C LEU A 545 -15.68 -7.00 -12.54
N PHE A 546 -15.97 -7.34 -13.79
CA PHE A 546 -15.53 -8.56 -14.43
C PHE A 546 -14.48 -8.21 -15.49
N LEU A 547 -13.26 -8.72 -15.32
CA LEU A 547 -12.20 -8.70 -16.33
C LEU A 547 -12.36 -9.95 -17.20
N VAL A 548 -12.79 -9.78 -18.45
CA VAL A 548 -13.08 -10.88 -19.37
C VAL A 548 -11.99 -10.96 -20.44
N ARG A 549 -11.41 -12.15 -20.64
CA ARG A 549 -10.27 -12.39 -21.53
C ARG A 549 -10.65 -12.14 -23.00
N ASP A 550 -10.00 -11.15 -23.60
CA ASP A 550 -10.17 -10.77 -25.00
C ASP A 550 -9.15 -11.51 -25.89
N GLY A 551 -9.58 -12.65 -26.42
CA GLY A 551 -8.79 -13.50 -27.31
C GLY A 551 -7.93 -14.56 -26.62
N ASP A 552 -7.16 -15.29 -27.43
CA ASP A 552 -6.28 -16.36 -26.96
C ASP A 552 -5.10 -15.82 -26.12
N ILE A 553 -4.67 -16.61 -25.13
CA ILE A 553 -3.40 -16.41 -24.42
C ILE A 553 -2.26 -16.53 -25.44
N GLU A 554 -1.56 -15.43 -25.68
CA GLU A 554 -0.40 -15.38 -26.55
C GLU A 554 0.89 -15.79 -25.84
N VAL A 555 1.85 -16.30 -26.61
CA VAL A 555 3.18 -16.70 -26.12
C VAL A 555 4.25 -16.21 -27.09
N ILE A 556 5.18 -15.38 -26.62
CA ILE A 556 6.26 -14.80 -27.43
C ILE A 556 7.62 -14.98 -26.72
N PRO A 557 8.75 -15.13 -27.45
CA PRO A 557 10.05 -15.14 -26.79
C PRO A 557 10.32 -13.76 -26.18
N THR A 558 10.81 -13.66 -24.95
CA THR A 558 11.09 -12.38 -24.27
C THR A 558 12.01 -11.46 -25.09
N SER A 559 12.94 -12.04 -25.86
CA SER A 559 13.85 -11.28 -26.73
C SER A 559 13.18 -10.70 -27.97
N PHE A 560 12.03 -11.21 -28.40
CA PHE A 560 11.32 -10.77 -29.60
C PHE A 560 10.57 -9.45 -29.38
N ASP A 561 10.70 -8.52 -30.32
CA ASP A 561 9.89 -7.30 -30.39
C ASP A 561 9.06 -7.34 -31.69
N PRO A 562 7.73 -7.46 -31.62
CA PRO A 562 6.89 -7.40 -32.82
C PRO A 562 7.04 -6.07 -33.59
N ALA A 563 7.33 -4.96 -32.89
CA ALA A 563 7.44 -3.64 -33.50
C ALA A 563 8.78 -3.42 -34.24
N GLU A 564 9.84 -4.16 -33.90
CA GLU A 564 11.11 -4.12 -34.64
C GLU A 564 11.07 -4.96 -35.95
N GLY A 565 9.89 -5.46 -36.35
CA GLY A 565 9.62 -6.05 -37.67
C GLY A 565 10.28 -7.41 -37.93
N GLY A 566 10.83 -8.05 -36.90
CA GLY A 566 11.49 -9.35 -37.01
C GLY A 566 10.53 -10.52 -37.22
N SER A 567 11.08 -11.67 -37.65
CA SER A 567 10.34 -12.94 -37.77
C SER A 567 10.86 -13.98 -36.78
N LEU A 568 9.95 -14.71 -36.12
CA LEU A 568 10.31 -15.90 -35.32
C LEU A 568 10.91 -17.00 -36.20
N ASN A 569 11.95 -17.67 -35.70
CA ASN A 569 12.53 -18.83 -36.39
C ASN A 569 11.65 -20.09 -36.23
N ASN A 570 11.84 -21.10 -37.09
CA ASN A 570 11.00 -22.31 -37.11
C ASN A 570 10.88 -23.03 -35.76
N ARG A 571 11.93 -23.01 -34.92
CA ARG A 571 11.88 -23.60 -33.56
C ARG A 571 11.02 -22.75 -32.64
N GLN A 572 11.16 -21.43 -32.67
CA GLN A 572 10.30 -20.51 -31.90
C GLN A 572 8.83 -20.62 -32.33
N VAL A 573 8.54 -20.70 -33.63
CA VAL A 573 7.17 -20.90 -34.13
C VAL A 573 6.57 -22.21 -33.60
N GLY A 574 7.33 -23.31 -33.62
CA GLY A 574 6.91 -24.60 -33.05
C GLY A 574 6.68 -24.53 -31.54
N THR A 575 7.64 -24.01 -30.78
CA THR A 575 7.53 -23.87 -29.32
C THR A 575 6.36 -22.98 -28.90
N ARG A 576 6.15 -21.84 -29.57
CA ARG A 576 4.97 -20.99 -29.37
C ARG A 576 3.68 -21.78 -29.56
N GLY A 577 3.58 -22.53 -30.66
CA GLY A 577 2.40 -23.35 -30.96
C GLY A 577 2.10 -24.44 -29.93
N VAL A 578 3.13 -24.99 -29.27
CA VAL A 578 2.97 -25.94 -28.15
C VAL A 578 2.49 -25.23 -26.89
N LEU A 579 3.20 -24.16 -26.48
CA LEU A 579 2.92 -23.44 -25.23
C LEU A 579 1.55 -22.75 -25.25
N ALA A 580 1.24 -21.97 -26.30
CA ALA A 580 -0.04 -21.27 -26.41
C ALA A 580 -1.22 -22.26 -26.47
N LYS A 581 -1.06 -23.39 -27.17
CA LYS A 581 -2.10 -24.43 -27.23
C LYS A 581 -2.35 -25.08 -25.88
N GLU A 582 -1.32 -25.34 -25.07
CA GLU A 582 -1.53 -25.92 -23.74
C GLU A 582 -2.09 -24.90 -22.74
N LEU A 583 -1.65 -23.64 -22.79
CA LEU A 583 -2.13 -22.59 -21.88
C LEU A 583 -3.62 -22.26 -22.09
N ASN A 584 -4.05 -22.05 -23.34
CA ASN A 584 -5.48 -21.83 -23.64
C ASN A 584 -6.29 -23.07 -23.22
N ARG A 585 -5.88 -24.27 -23.63
CA ARG A 585 -6.56 -25.52 -23.26
C ARG A 585 -6.72 -25.76 -21.75
N GLN A 586 -5.82 -25.24 -20.92
CA GLN A 586 -6.03 -25.26 -19.46
C GLN A 586 -7.06 -24.20 -19.05
N SER A 587 -6.98 -22.99 -19.60
CA SER A 587 -7.95 -21.90 -19.41
C SER A 587 -9.38 -22.35 -19.75
N ASP A 588 -9.58 -22.91 -20.94
CA ASP A 588 -10.85 -23.49 -21.44
C ASP A 588 -11.43 -24.58 -20.53
N ALA A 589 -10.58 -25.17 -19.66
CA ALA A 589 -10.94 -26.22 -18.71
C ALA A 589 -11.00 -25.73 -17.25
N GLY A 590 -11.04 -24.41 -17.03
CA GLY A 590 -11.12 -23.77 -15.71
C GLY A 590 -9.80 -23.73 -14.93
N ARG A 591 -8.64 -23.94 -15.58
CA ARG A 591 -7.34 -24.11 -14.93
C ARG A 591 -6.27 -23.16 -15.44
N GLY A 592 -5.30 -22.85 -14.59
CA GLY A 592 -4.22 -21.92 -14.94
C GLY A 592 -4.73 -20.48 -15.04
N PHE A 593 -4.58 -19.86 -16.21
CA PHE A 593 -5.05 -18.50 -16.47
C PHE A 593 -6.58 -18.49 -16.60
N PRO A 594 -7.31 -17.61 -15.89
CA PRO A 594 -8.76 -17.54 -15.98
C PRO A 594 -9.24 -16.82 -17.25
N GLU A 595 -10.41 -17.21 -17.75
CA GLU A 595 -11.14 -16.46 -18.77
C GLU A 595 -11.82 -15.22 -18.17
N GLU A 596 -12.25 -15.30 -16.92
CA GLU A 596 -12.94 -14.24 -16.21
C GLU A 596 -12.33 -14.06 -14.81
N ILE A 597 -12.04 -12.81 -14.43
CA ILE A 597 -11.60 -12.43 -13.08
C ILE A 597 -12.64 -11.45 -12.53
N GLU A 598 -13.41 -11.90 -11.54
CA GLU A 598 -14.22 -10.99 -10.74
C GLU A 598 -13.34 -10.19 -9.78
N ILE A 599 -13.56 -8.89 -9.73
CA ILE A 599 -13.11 -8.00 -8.66
C ILE A 599 -14.38 -7.63 -7.88
N PRO A 600 -14.58 -8.21 -6.68
CA PRO A 600 -15.81 -8.04 -5.93
C PRO A 600 -15.98 -6.60 -5.42
N MET A 601 -17.19 -6.29 -4.97
CA MET A 601 -17.48 -5.08 -4.21
C MET A 601 -16.58 -5.00 -2.96
N ILE A 602 -16.26 -3.78 -2.51
CA ILE A 602 -15.50 -3.62 -1.26
C ILE A 602 -16.48 -3.70 -0.09
N ASP A 603 -16.52 -4.86 0.55
CA ASP A 603 -17.17 -5.03 1.86
C ASP A 603 -16.50 -4.11 2.89
N LEU A 604 -17.33 -3.40 3.65
CA LEU A 604 -16.86 -2.56 4.75
C LEU A 604 -16.59 -3.40 6.00
N PRO A 605 -15.60 -3.02 6.85
CA PRO A 605 -15.38 -3.66 8.15
C PRO A 605 -16.65 -3.76 9.00
N GLU A 606 -16.76 -4.83 9.79
CA GLU A 606 -17.95 -5.19 10.61
C GLU A 606 -18.56 -4.00 11.36
N ALA A 607 -17.72 -3.14 11.95
CA ALA A 607 -18.12 -1.95 12.71
C ALA A 607 -18.97 -0.93 11.92
N ILE A 608 -18.93 -0.96 10.58
CA ILE A 608 -19.59 0.01 9.68
C ILE A 608 -20.30 -0.68 8.49
N ALA A 609 -20.41 -2.02 8.51
CA ALA A 609 -21.01 -2.83 7.46
C ALA A 609 -22.52 -2.54 7.24
N GLU A 610 -23.19 -1.92 8.21
CA GLU A 610 -24.58 -1.45 8.11
C GLU A 610 -24.83 -0.43 6.99
N HIS A 611 -23.79 0.23 6.45
CA HIS A 611 -23.95 1.14 5.31
C HIS A 611 -23.99 0.45 3.94
N GLY A 612 -23.79 -0.88 3.91
CA GLY A 612 -23.67 -1.69 2.69
C GLY A 612 -22.25 -1.68 2.09
N PRO A 613 -21.94 -2.61 1.17
CA PRO A 613 -20.66 -2.64 0.47
C PRO A 613 -20.52 -1.43 -0.47
N LEU A 614 -19.29 -1.01 -0.72
CA LEU A 614 -18.98 0.02 -1.72
C LEU A 614 -19.20 -0.52 -3.13
N LEU A 615 -20.11 0.10 -3.87
CA LEU A 615 -20.48 -0.27 -5.24
C LEU A 615 -19.60 0.48 -6.23
N LEU A 616 -19.00 -0.23 -7.17
CA LEU A 616 -18.22 0.34 -8.25
C LEU A 616 -19.17 0.96 -9.31
N GLU A 617 -18.94 2.24 -9.64
CA GLU A 617 -19.78 2.98 -10.61
C GLU A 617 -18.99 3.49 -11.84
N ASP A 618 -17.75 3.93 -11.65
CA ASP A 618 -16.86 4.45 -12.69
C ASP A 618 -15.39 4.21 -12.31
N ALA A 619 -14.41 4.48 -13.19
CA ALA A 619 -13.00 4.14 -12.97
C ALA A 619 -12.05 4.72 -14.04
N SER A 620 -11.28 3.90 -14.79
CA SER A 620 -10.60 4.13 -16.11
C SER A 620 -9.51 3.07 -16.36
N SER A 621 -9.27 2.65 -17.60
CA SER A 621 -8.00 2.01 -17.99
C SER A 621 -7.50 2.62 -19.30
N ASP A 622 -6.65 3.64 -19.17
CA ASP A 622 -6.10 4.36 -20.32
C ASP A 622 -4.83 5.14 -19.95
N ALA A 623 -4.00 5.46 -20.95
CA ALA A 623 -2.78 6.26 -20.81
C ALA A 623 -1.87 5.83 -19.62
N GLY A 624 -1.66 4.53 -19.43
CA GLY A 624 -0.85 3.98 -18.34
C GLY A 624 -1.54 3.97 -16.97
N TRP A 625 -2.76 4.48 -16.86
CA TRP A 625 -3.51 4.63 -15.61
C TRP A 625 -4.73 3.74 -15.52
N LEU A 626 -4.78 2.98 -14.42
CA LEU A 626 -5.96 2.27 -13.95
C LEU A 626 -6.60 3.07 -12.82
N GLN A 627 -7.65 3.81 -13.11
CA GLN A 627 -8.48 4.45 -12.09
C GLN A 627 -9.55 3.46 -11.57
N LEU A 628 -10.29 3.84 -10.52
CA LEU A 628 -11.25 3.03 -9.78
C LEU A 628 -12.16 3.92 -8.90
N GLY A 629 -13.49 3.87 -9.01
CA GLY A 629 -14.39 4.84 -8.36
C GLY A 629 -15.70 4.22 -7.83
N TRP A 630 -15.84 4.14 -6.50
CA TRP A 630 -16.98 3.54 -5.81
C TRP A 630 -17.87 4.58 -5.10
N GLN A 631 -19.16 4.29 -4.98
CA GLN A 631 -20.10 5.00 -4.11
C GLN A 631 -20.70 4.08 -3.04
N LEU A 632 -21.10 4.66 -1.91
CA LEU A 632 -21.98 3.97 -0.97
C LEU A 632 -23.40 3.87 -1.53
N PRO A 633 -24.11 2.75 -1.31
CA PRO A 633 -25.51 2.61 -1.65
C PRO A 633 -26.36 3.77 -1.09
N PRO A 634 -27.38 4.26 -1.81
CA PRO A 634 -28.33 5.22 -1.26
C PRO A 634 -29.05 4.64 -0.03
N ARG A 635 -29.37 5.51 0.94
CA ARG A 635 -30.20 5.19 2.12
C ARG A 635 -31.69 5.34 1.81
#